data_AF-A0A7C8V3L8-F1
#
_entry.id   AF-A0A7C8V3L8-F1
#
_cell.length_a   1.000
_cell.length_b   1.000
_cell.length_c   1.000
_cell.angle_alpha   90.00
_cell.angle_beta   90.00
_cell.angle_gamma   90.00
#
_symmetry.space_group_name_H-M   'P 1'
#
loop_
_entity.id
_entity.type
_entity.pdbx_description
1 polymer ?
#
loop_
_entity_poly.entity_id
_entity_poly.type
_entity_poly.pdbx_seq_one_letter_code
_entity_poly.pdbx_strand_id
1 'polypeptide(L)'
;MLAYTQRPSNSSTVLRCCAFDKKGSDCEARVFQPERSGHTLCLNQHHEYKKLYKSYKLKHEAYDRITQINADADTDAKKNIETKIGLGKEALSLRNQVNRRFFSTSQDNRSHVHEILRLQSEVDDLEEKLRKWEANCKGPAESGTARGTSNQEPELVNESPQAKTTDRVWKSLLDPTIPKSRLGSFPSDNPIIAIKDFLTRNTKLVVRELYSIVPSLNDSLSPILDEEATDSRELLRATRAQTIDSFLQESFIDDIEEYIKFFKAFAKGRFDTFWFLRDAVCDFLLDSQPSSTTTCILGVEIAMENAPREMSVQGWDLLFQYFRDIVPWYGLGYFAFQFEDFLAVNTLIACQRYGHPDDHGDYRCWYSPEKDTGQECRLAVLNGFIAVTKGFSNAPIQPIKVEGDIVKERVSRCYLVGRISKNDTLALRLAEELKERVARLQVLLYDPELEIGNRKPIPPYTADELADTWITRFRTAPTKDFEQLSSQPWTVECSLDDILSDVASINFFGYGSMAKNYYEFIIIDRTPGRTFNLLDIVADALQKLNKDPPYSEIFRQATQKYLPVDERDDFLRALVEVNPDSVPRLPFPNQYVSNRVRCWNAVKSFQTILKSAKQDRPLILSPFESRFISNVVTDLESHGVITRISEYERPYTLPIIMSGTDGYDDIYFNYKFTSSVERNISNLNPPRRNLLEFSKAYKRDHPNAVFAKGRINVHYCAWPLPMPAHFQSLHFETPEGRIYRWEVLPFDLPLASCYWQSIVNREINDKLPFACLVDTTLVVCAENRETLGTNLKALSDIGKKFKWSFSIPDPSSASWATDFRQLGLGALWEGVRPALAQAIDGDAIK
;
A
#
# COMPACT_ATOMS: atom_id res chain seq x y z
N MET A 1 4.48 11.69 -42.68
CA MET A 1 5.28 11.33 -43.86
C MET A 1 6.74 11.59 -43.49
N LEU A 2 7.63 10.64 -43.82
CA LEU A 2 9.07 10.56 -43.49
C LEU A 2 9.43 10.09 -42.08
N ALA A 3 9.76 8.81 -42.02
CA ALA A 3 10.43 8.12 -40.93
C ALA A 3 11.91 8.55 -40.85
N TYR A 4 12.38 8.86 -39.64
CA TYR A 4 13.81 8.90 -39.34
C TYR A 4 14.12 7.83 -38.30
N THR A 5 14.76 6.77 -38.78
CA THR A 5 15.45 5.75 -37.99
C THR A 5 16.60 6.39 -37.22
N GLN A 6 16.43 6.58 -35.90
CA GLN A 6 17.58 6.75 -35.01
C GLN A 6 18.05 5.36 -34.54
N ARG A 7 19.32 5.06 -34.84
CA ARG A 7 20.06 3.95 -34.25
C ARG A 7 20.18 4.17 -32.73
N PRO A 8 20.10 3.12 -31.90
CA PRO A 8 20.30 3.25 -30.47
C PRO A 8 21.77 3.58 -30.16
N SER A 9 22.00 4.67 -29.44
CA SER A 9 23.28 4.94 -28.77
C SER A 9 23.47 3.93 -27.65
N ASN A 10 24.26 2.89 -27.92
CA ASN A 10 24.74 1.95 -26.92
C ASN A 10 25.70 2.64 -25.94
N SER A 11 25.21 2.96 -24.75
CA SER A 11 26.03 2.92 -23.52
C SER A 11 25.16 2.69 -22.28
N SER A 12 24.23 1.73 -22.34
CA SER A 12 23.68 1.13 -21.12
C SER A 12 24.61 0.00 -20.71
N THR A 13 25.28 0.15 -19.58
CA THR A 13 25.97 -0.98 -18.92
C THR A 13 24.88 -1.95 -18.46
N VAL A 14 24.56 -2.92 -19.33
CA VAL A 14 23.64 -4.01 -19.01
C VAL A 14 24.28 -4.85 -17.91
N LEU A 15 23.85 -4.65 -16.66
CA LEU A 15 24.28 -5.46 -15.51
C LEU A 15 23.77 -6.90 -15.68
N ARG A 16 24.72 -7.85 -15.75
CA ARG A 16 24.44 -9.29 -15.74
C ARG A 16 24.18 -9.77 -14.31
N CYS A 17 23.32 -10.77 -14.17
CA CYS A 17 23.07 -11.39 -12.88
C CYS A 17 24.36 -12.00 -12.30
N CYS A 18 24.67 -11.72 -11.04
CA CYS A 18 25.89 -12.23 -10.39
C CYS A 18 25.72 -13.60 -9.71
N ALA A 19 24.59 -14.28 -9.91
CA ALA A 19 24.35 -15.60 -9.33
C ALA A 19 24.88 -16.74 -10.21
N PHE A 20 25.24 -17.84 -9.56
CA PHE A 20 25.50 -19.11 -10.22
C PHE A 20 24.24 -19.98 -10.27
N ASP A 21 24.07 -20.69 -11.37
CA ASP A 21 23.04 -21.71 -11.52
C ASP A 21 23.34 -22.96 -10.64
N LYS A 22 22.46 -23.96 -10.69
CA LYS A 22 22.60 -25.20 -9.92
C LYS A 22 23.85 -26.02 -10.30
N LYS A 23 24.41 -25.81 -11.48
CA LYS A 23 25.60 -26.49 -11.99
C LYS A 23 26.89 -25.69 -11.70
N GLY A 24 26.77 -24.48 -11.18
CA GLY A 24 27.90 -23.60 -10.87
C GLY A 24 28.36 -22.73 -12.03
N SER A 25 27.55 -22.60 -13.08
CA SER A 25 27.79 -21.70 -14.21
C SER A 25 27.15 -20.33 -13.98
N ASP A 26 27.74 -19.27 -14.55
CA ASP A 26 27.20 -17.91 -14.42
C ASP A 26 25.78 -17.82 -14.99
N CYS A 27 24.90 -17.08 -14.32
CA CYS A 27 23.57 -16.81 -14.83
C CYS A 27 23.64 -15.83 -16.03
N GLU A 28 23.25 -16.30 -17.22
CA GLU A 28 23.25 -15.46 -18.43
C GLU A 28 22.10 -14.43 -18.49
N ALA A 29 21.20 -14.44 -17.51
CA ALA A 29 20.05 -13.54 -17.48
C ALA A 29 20.47 -12.08 -17.21
N ARG A 30 19.89 -11.16 -17.97
CA ARG A 30 20.06 -9.71 -17.77
C ARG A 30 19.19 -9.25 -16.59
N VAL A 31 19.72 -8.36 -15.75
CA VAL A 31 18.94 -7.74 -14.67
C VAL A 31 18.06 -6.65 -15.31
N PHE A 32 16.76 -6.91 -15.43
CA PHE A 32 15.79 -5.87 -15.79
C PHE A 32 15.59 -4.97 -14.57
N GLN A 33 15.96 -3.69 -14.70
CA GLN A 33 15.77 -2.63 -13.69
C GLN A 33 16.53 -2.85 -12.35
N PRO A 34 17.88 -2.77 -12.36
CA PRO A 34 18.69 -2.76 -11.15
C PRO A 34 18.29 -1.62 -10.18
N GLU A 35 17.87 -0.48 -10.75
CA GLU A 35 17.49 0.76 -10.04
C GLU A 35 16.24 0.61 -9.15
N ARG A 36 15.38 -0.40 -9.37
CA ARG A 36 14.16 -0.62 -8.56
C ARG A 36 14.27 -1.70 -7.50
N SER A 37 15.27 -2.58 -7.60
CA SER A 37 15.38 -3.77 -6.74
C SER A 37 16.54 -3.74 -5.76
N GLY A 38 17.49 -2.81 -5.91
CA GLY A 38 18.66 -2.71 -5.03
C GLY A 38 19.54 -3.98 -5.02
N HIS A 39 19.38 -4.88 -5.99
CA HIS A 39 20.02 -6.20 -6.00
C HIS A 39 20.66 -6.51 -7.35
N THR A 40 21.75 -7.28 -7.31
CA THR A 40 22.52 -7.76 -8.47
C THR A 40 21.97 -9.07 -9.07
N LEU A 41 20.83 -9.55 -8.58
CA LEU A 41 20.18 -10.81 -8.96
C LEU A 41 19.01 -10.56 -9.92
N CYS A 42 18.83 -11.44 -10.93
CA CYS A 42 17.61 -11.42 -11.73
C CYS A 42 16.42 -11.98 -10.92
N LEU A 43 15.20 -11.64 -11.31
CA LEU A 43 13.96 -12.00 -10.59
C LEU A 43 13.88 -13.50 -10.24
N ASN A 44 14.25 -14.36 -11.18
CA ASN A 44 14.23 -15.82 -10.99
C ASN A 44 15.24 -16.28 -9.93
N GLN A 45 16.47 -15.75 -9.97
CA GLN A 45 17.51 -16.08 -8.99
C GLN A 45 17.21 -15.48 -7.62
N HIS A 46 16.57 -14.30 -7.57
CA HIS A 46 16.10 -13.69 -6.32
C HIS A 46 15.00 -14.52 -5.65
N HIS A 47 14.01 -15.01 -6.40
CA HIS A 47 12.99 -15.91 -5.88
C HIS A 47 13.59 -17.23 -5.38
N GLU A 48 14.56 -17.79 -6.10
CA GLU A 48 15.24 -19.01 -5.67
C GLU A 48 16.08 -18.79 -4.41
N TYR A 49 16.80 -17.66 -4.33
CA TYR A 49 17.50 -17.22 -3.13
C TYR A 49 16.56 -17.14 -1.93
N LYS A 50 15.43 -16.41 -2.03
CA LYS A 50 14.44 -16.29 -0.95
C LYS A 50 13.90 -17.65 -0.50
N LYS A 51 13.61 -18.55 -1.45
CA LYS A 51 13.13 -19.90 -1.15
C LYS A 51 14.16 -20.72 -0.38
N LEU A 52 15.43 -20.70 -0.81
CA LEU A 52 16.51 -21.41 -0.13
C LEU A 52 16.82 -20.80 1.24
N TYR A 53 16.78 -19.47 1.33
CA TYR A 53 16.98 -18.72 2.57
C TYR A 53 15.96 -19.12 3.64
N LYS A 54 14.67 -19.07 3.28
CA LYS A 54 13.57 -19.51 4.15
C LYS A 54 13.72 -20.98 4.55
N SER A 55 14.10 -21.84 3.61
CA SER A 55 14.26 -23.27 3.84
C SER A 55 15.38 -23.57 4.84
N TYR A 56 16.55 -22.94 4.72
CA TYR A 56 17.62 -23.19 5.68
C TYR A 56 17.33 -22.58 7.06
N LYS A 57 16.66 -21.42 7.13
CA LYS A 57 16.27 -20.80 8.41
C LYS A 57 15.33 -21.71 9.20
N LEU A 58 14.30 -22.26 8.55
CA LEU A 58 13.38 -23.22 9.17
C LEU A 58 14.10 -24.47 9.70
N LYS A 59 15.06 -25.00 8.93
CA LYS A 59 15.86 -26.17 9.35
C LYS A 59 16.82 -25.86 10.49
N HIS A 60 17.43 -24.68 10.47
CA HIS A 60 18.32 -24.21 11.54
C HIS A 60 17.55 -23.94 12.84
N GLU A 61 16.37 -23.31 12.77
CA GLU A 61 15.50 -23.17 13.95
C GLU A 61 15.02 -24.51 14.50
N ALA A 62 14.73 -25.48 13.62
CA ALA A 62 14.40 -26.84 14.04
C ALA A 62 15.58 -27.54 14.72
N TYR A 63 16.80 -27.27 14.26
CA TYR A 63 18.03 -27.73 14.90
C TYR A 63 18.22 -27.09 16.29
N ASP A 64 18.01 -25.77 16.43
CA ASP A 64 18.16 -25.04 17.70
C ASP A 64 17.13 -25.47 18.76
N ARG A 65 15.90 -25.78 18.35
CA ARG A 65 14.82 -26.22 19.25
C ARG A 65 15.12 -27.52 20.00
N ILE A 66 16.05 -28.33 19.51
CA ILE A 66 16.47 -29.58 20.19
C ILE A 66 17.56 -29.24 21.21
N THR A 67 17.17 -28.74 22.40
CA THR A 67 18.11 -28.29 23.45
C THR A 67 18.43 -29.35 24.51
N GLN A 68 17.59 -30.39 24.67
CA GLN A 68 17.82 -31.46 25.64
C GLN A 68 18.53 -32.65 25.00
N ILE A 69 19.84 -32.75 25.25
CA ILE A 69 20.64 -33.95 25.00
C ILE A 69 21.23 -34.37 26.36
N ASN A 70 20.40 -34.93 27.23
CA ASN A 70 20.90 -35.51 28.49
C ASN A 70 21.57 -36.85 28.17
N ALA A 71 22.81 -36.99 28.59
CA ALA A 71 23.73 -38.07 28.23
C ALA A 71 23.56 -39.33 29.12
N ASP A 72 22.32 -39.70 29.45
CA ASP A 72 22.04 -40.97 30.11
C ASP A 72 21.31 -41.90 29.14
N ALA A 73 21.63 -43.20 29.25
CA ALA A 73 21.40 -44.26 28.28
C ALA A 73 19.92 -44.54 27.93
N ASP A 74 19.26 -43.61 27.24
CA ASP A 74 17.90 -43.76 26.72
C ASP A 74 17.89 -43.76 25.18
N THR A 75 17.12 -44.66 24.59
CA THR A 75 16.94 -44.81 23.13
C THR A 75 16.42 -43.54 22.46
N ASP A 76 15.67 -42.72 23.20
CA ASP A 76 15.15 -41.44 22.72
C ASP A 76 16.24 -40.35 22.61
N ALA A 77 17.30 -40.42 23.43
CA ALA A 77 18.43 -39.50 23.35
C ALA A 77 19.25 -39.74 22.07
N LYS A 78 19.46 -41.01 21.68
CA LYS A 78 20.12 -41.36 20.40
C LYS A 78 19.33 -40.81 19.22
N LYS A 79 18.02 -41.06 19.19
CA LYS A 79 17.13 -40.60 18.12
C LYS A 79 17.11 -39.07 18.01
N ASN A 80 17.17 -38.36 19.13
CA ASN A 80 17.25 -36.90 19.15
C ASN A 80 18.61 -36.38 18.64
N ILE A 81 19.72 -37.04 18.99
CA ILE A 81 21.06 -36.73 18.46
C ILE A 81 21.09 -36.96 16.93
N GLU A 82 20.59 -38.11 16.45
CA GLU A 82 20.52 -38.42 15.02
C GLU A 82 19.63 -37.43 14.25
N THR A 83 18.48 -37.07 14.83
CA THR A 83 17.56 -36.08 14.24
C THR A 83 18.20 -34.70 14.19
N LYS A 84 18.90 -34.29 15.26
CA LYS A 84 19.61 -33.00 15.32
C LYS A 84 20.77 -32.97 14.33
N ILE A 85 21.56 -34.05 14.19
CA ILE A 85 22.59 -34.17 13.14
C ILE A 85 21.97 -34.07 11.75
N GLY A 86 20.85 -34.77 11.49
CA GLY A 86 20.15 -34.73 10.21
C GLY A 86 19.69 -33.31 9.84
N LEU A 87 19.05 -32.60 10.77
CA LEU A 87 18.63 -31.21 10.58
C LEU A 87 19.81 -30.25 10.42
N GLY A 88 20.89 -30.46 11.17
CA GLY A 88 22.13 -29.69 11.05
C GLY A 88 22.77 -29.85 9.68
N LYS A 89 22.89 -31.08 9.17
CA LYS A 89 23.40 -31.36 7.82
C LYS A 89 22.54 -30.78 6.71
N GLU A 90 21.22 -30.87 6.83
CA GLU A 90 20.30 -30.26 5.86
C GLU A 90 20.42 -28.73 5.86
N ALA A 91 20.49 -28.11 7.05
CA ALA A 91 20.70 -26.67 7.19
C ALA A 91 22.07 -26.24 6.63
N LEU A 92 23.14 -27.00 6.89
CA LEU A 92 24.47 -26.78 6.33
C LEU A 92 24.48 -26.89 4.81
N SER A 93 23.85 -27.92 4.25
CA SER A 93 23.76 -28.12 2.80
C SER A 93 23.06 -26.93 2.12
N LEU A 94 21.93 -26.48 2.66
CA LEU A 94 21.19 -25.35 2.13
C LEU A 94 21.95 -24.02 2.30
N ARG A 95 22.59 -23.78 3.45
CA ARG A 95 23.41 -22.58 3.69
C ARG A 95 24.62 -22.53 2.76
N ASN A 96 25.28 -23.66 2.54
CA ASN A 96 26.39 -23.79 1.59
C ASN A 96 25.93 -23.59 0.14
N GLN A 97 24.75 -24.09 -0.22
CA GLN A 97 24.17 -23.84 -1.54
C GLN A 97 23.87 -22.35 -1.75
N VAL A 98 23.34 -21.67 -0.74
CA VAL A 98 23.12 -20.23 -0.78
C VAL A 98 24.45 -19.48 -0.90
N ASN A 99 25.45 -19.83 -0.08
CA ASN A 99 26.78 -19.22 -0.11
C ASN A 99 27.44 -19.36 -1.49
N ARG A 100 27.46 -20.58 -2.03
CA ARG A 100 28.07 -20.88 -3.33
C ARG A 100 27.37 -20.15 -4.47
N ARG A 101 26.04 -20.02 -4.44
CA ARG A 101 25.28 -19.53 -5.60
C ARG A 101 25.05 -18.03 -5.63
N PHE A 102 25.00 -17.38 -4.47
CA PHE A 102 24.54 -15.98 -4.39
C PHE A 102 25.55 -15.04 -3.72
N PHE A 103 26.63 -15.55 -3.11
CA PHE A 103 27.57 -14.75 -2.31
C PHE A 103 29.01 -14.73 -2.86
N SER A 104 29.19 -14.83 -4.19
CA SER A 104 30.50 -14.96 -4.83
C SER A 104 31.35 -13.68 -4.85
N THR A 105 30.75 -12.50 -4.63
CA THR A 105 31.42 -11.20 -4.77
C THR A 105 31.19 -10.22 -3.61
N SER A 106 30.45 -10.58 -2.55
CA SER A 106 30.11 -9.66 -1.46
C SER A 106 31.02 -9.82 -0.24
N GLN A 107 31.67 -8.75 0.21
CA GLN A 107 32.43 -8.69 1.47
C GLN A 107 31.55 -8.90 2.73
N ASP A 108 30.23 -8.81 2.62
CA ASP A 108 29.25 -8.93 3.72
C ASP A 108 28.85 -10.37 4.09
N ASN A 109 29.46 -11.40 3.49
CA ASN A 109 29.12 -12.80 3.80
C ASN A 109 29.85 -13.36 5.04
N ARG A 110 30.70 -12.58 5.72
CA ARG A 110 31.52 -13.04 6.86
C ARG A 110 30.68 -13.65 7.99
N SER A 111 29.57 -13.01 8.37
CA SER A 111 28.64 -13.54 9.38
C SER A 111 27.99 -14.85 8.92
N HIS A 112 27.59 -14.95 7.66
CA HIS A 112 26.98 -16.16 7.11
C HIS A 112 27.97 -17.33 7.02
N VAL A 113 29.23 -17.07 6.65
CA VAL A 113 30.31 -18.07 6.63
C VAL A 113 30.69 -18.49 8.04
N HIS A 114 30.79 -17.55 8.99
CA HIS A 114 31.02 -17.86 10.40
C HIS A 114 29.94 -18.80 10.94
N GLU A 115 28.67 -18.53 10.60
CA GLU A 115 27.54 -19.36 11.00
C GLU A 115 27.56 -20.75 10.37
N ILE A 116 28.03 -20.89 9.11
CA ILE A 116 28.27 -22.20 8.48
C ILE A 116 29.36 -22.96 9.24
N LEU A 117 30.47 -22.30 9.57
CA LEU A 117 31.60 -22.93 10.28
C LEU A 117 31.21 -23.35 11.70
N ARG A 118 30.46 -22.50 12.41
CA ARG A 118 29.92 -22.80 13.75
C ARG A 118 29.03 -24.04 13.70
N LEU A 119 28.02 -24.03 12.84
CA LEU A 119 27.10 -25.16 12.70
C LEU A 119 27.80 -26.44 12.24
N GLN A 120 28.83 -26.33 11.39
CA GLN A 120 29.65 -27.48 10.99
C GLN A 120 30.40 -28.08 12.17
N SER A 121 31.06 -27.24 12.98
CA SER A 121 31.75 -27.69 14.20
C SER A 121 30.81 -28.38 15.18
N GLU A 122 29.61 -27.82 15.38
CA GLU A 122 28.64 -28.42 16.29
C GLU A 122 28.10 -29.77 15.79
N VAL A 123 27.86 -29.90 14.48
CA VAL A 123 27.46 -31.17 13.86
C VAL A 123 28.58 -32.20 13.99
N ASP A 124 29.84 -31.82 13.75
CA ASP A 124 31.01 -32.70 13.88
C ASP A 124 31.18 -33.18 15.34
N ASP A 125 30.96 -32.29 16.32
CA ASP A 125 30.97 -32.64 17.74
C ASP A 125 29.84 -33.61 18.11
N LEU A 126 28.64 -33.43 17.54
CA LEU A 126 27.50 -34.33 17.75
C LEU A 126 27.74 -35.70 17.10
N GLU A 127 28.37 -35.75 15.93
CA GLU A 127 28.77 -37.01 15.27
C GLU A 127 29.82 -37.77 16.09
N GLU A 128 30.81 -37.06 16.64
CA GLU A 128 31.83 -37.67 17.49
C GLU A 128 31.22 -38.16 18.82
N LYS A 129 30.25 -37.43 19.39
CA LYS A 129 29.47 -37.89 20.55
C LYS A 129 28.67 -39.15 20.22
N LEU A 130 28.01 -39.20 19.06
CA LEU A 130 27.28 -40.38 18.60
C LEU A 130 28.22 -41.57 18.41
N ARG A 131 29.38 -41.36 17.79
CA ARG A 131 30.42 -42.39 17.59
C ARG A 131 30.96 -42.94 18.90
N LYS A 132 31.25 -42.07 19.89
CA LYS A 132 31.68 -42.49 21.23
C LYS A 132 30.58 -43.23 21.99
N TRP A 133 29.33 -42.81 21.86
CA TRP A 133 28.18 -43.50 22.43
C TRP A 133 28.03 -44.90 21.85
N GLU A 134 28.13 -45.05 20.52
CA GLU A 134 28.09 -46.35 19.84
C GLU A 134 29.27 -47.27 20.17
N ALA A 135 30.46 -46.69 20.39
CA ALA A 135 31.65 -47.42 20.84
C ALA A 135 31.50 -47.89 22.30
N ASN A 136 30.90 -47.08 23.18
CA ASN A 136 30.68 -47.44 24.58
C ASN A 136 29.54 -48.46 24.77
N CYS A 137 28.54 -48.48 23.89
CA CYS A 137 27.48 -49.50 23.90
C CYS A 137 27.93 -50.86 23.33
N LYS A 138 29.05 -50.91 22.60
CA LYS A 138 29.72 -52.16 22.19
C LYS A 138 30.81 -52.49 23.21
N GLY A 139 30.44 -53.19 24.28
CA GLY A 139 31.39 -53.73 25.26
C GLY A 139 32.43 -54.69 24.64
N PRO A 140 33.49 -55.05 25.40
CA PRO A 140 34.60 -55.87 24.89
C PRO A 140 34.08 -57.25 24.49
N ALA A 141 34.38 -57.69 23.27
CA ALA A 141 34.15 -59.08 22.89
C ALA A 141 35.06 -59.97 23.74
N GLU A 142 34.42 -60.78 24.59
CA GLU A 142 35.06 -61.87 25.32
C GLU A 142 35.76 -62.84 24.37
N SER A 143 36.97 -63.20 24.76
CA SER A 143 37.74 -64.32 24.26
C SER A 143 36.98 -65.64 24.35
N GLY A 144 36.94 -66.42 23.25
CA GLY A 144 36.38 -67.77 23.24
C GLY A 144 36.80 -68.61 22.03
N THR A 145 38.05 -69.09 22.06
CA THR A 145 38.51 -70.40 21.55
C THR A 145 38.17 -70.87 20.12
N ALA A 146 39.19 -70.80 19.26
CA ALA A 146 39.79 -71.88 18.45
C ALA A 146 38.91 -72.96 17.78
N ARG A 147 38.91 -73.00 16.44
CA ARG A 147 39.54 -74.01 15.54
C ARG A 147 38.89 -73.99 14.15
N GLY A 148 39.72 -74.17 13.10
CA GLY A 148 39.26 -74.84 11.88
C GLY A 148 39.55 -74.15 10.54
N THR A 149 40.82 -74.22 10.13
CA THR A 149 41.32 -74.49 8.76
C THR A 149 40.39 -74.48 7.53
N SER A 150 40.94 -73.82 6.51
CA SER A 150 41.10 -74.23 5.09
C SER A 150 40.19 -73.61 4.02
N ASN A 151 40.88 -72.84 3.16
CA ASN A 151 40.87 -72.84 1.69
C ASN A 151 39.54 -72.69 0.93
N GLN A 152 39.39 -71.58 0.22
CA GLN A 152 39.43 -71.55 -1.26
C GLN A 152 39.38 -70.09 -1.78
N GLU A 153 40.49 -69.68 -2.41
CA GLU A 153 40.55 -68.78 -3.59
C GLU A 153 39.65 -69.30 -4.75
N PRO A 154 39.34 -68.56 -5.85
CA PRO A 154 39.89 -67.30 -6.37
C PRO A 154 38.84 -66.32 -7.02
N GLU A 155 39.37 -65.30 -7.70
CA GLU A 155 38.84 -64.56 -8.87
C GLU A 155 37.82 -63.42 -8.64
N LEU A 156 38.28 -62.16 -8.61
CA LEU A 156 38.64 -61.29 -9.75
C LEU A 156 37.46 -61.00 -10.69
N VAL A 157 36.91 -59.79 -10.61
CA VAL A 157 36.67 -58.95 -11.79
C VAL A 157 37.00 -57.50 -11.47
N ASN A 158 38.21 -57.15 -11.90
CA ASN A 158 38.62 -55.95 -12.63
C ASN A 158 38.00 -54.58 -12.26
N GLU A 159 38.80 -53.77 -11.56
CA GLU A 159 39.70 -52.74 -12.16
C GLU A 159 39.18 -51.99 -13.41
N SER A 160 39.38 -50.68 -13.62
CA SER A 160 40.28 -49.62 -13.08
C SER A 160 40.09 -48.37 -14.01
N PRO A 161 40.76 -47.18 -13.88
CA PRO A 161 42.05 -46.91 -13.21
C PRO A 161 42.25 -45.58 -12.43
N GLN A 162 43.26 -45.62 -11.54
CA GLN A 162 44.20 -44.55 -11.08
C GLN A 162 43.65 -43.42 -10.17
N ALA A 163 44.29 -42.95 -9.10
CA ALA A 163 45.50 -43.30 -8.36
C ALA A 163 45.38 -42.69 -6.94
N LYS A 164 45.74 -43.43 -5.88
CA LYS A 164 46.12 -42.85 -4.58
C LYS A 164 47.37 -43.59 -4.08
N THR A 165 48.52 -43.16 -4.58
CA THR A 165 49.77 -43.29 -3.83
C THR A 165 49.54 -42.61 -2.48
N THR A 166 49.55 -43.39 -1.40
CA THR A 166 49.76 -42.85 -0.07
C THR A 166 51.21 -42.44 0.01
N ASP A 167 51.48 -41.15 -0.22
CA ASP A 167 52.79 -40.57 0.06
C ASP A 167 53.11 -40.78 1.55
N ARG A 168 53.93 -41.80 1.85
CA ARG A 168 54.60 -41.92 3.13
C ARG A 168 55.72 -40.88 3.15
N VAL A 169 55.40 -39.68 3.65
CA VAL A 169 56.38 -38.62 3.89
C VAL A 169 57.28 -39.04 5.06
N TRP A 170 58.53 -39.37 4.78
CA TRP A 170 59.55 -39.60 5.80
C TRP A 170 59.93 -38.24 6.41
N LYS A 171 59.38 -37.92 7.58
CA LYS A 171 59.72 -36.69 8.32
C LYS A 171 60.98 -36.91 9.16
N SER A 172 61.89 -35.93 9.15
CA SER A 172 63.09 -35.92 10.00
C SER A 172 62.72 -36.01 11.47
N LEU A 173 63.48 -36.75 12.29
CA LEU A 173 63.27 -36.82 13.75
C LEU A 173 63.49 -35.46 14.44
N LEU A 174 64.18 -34.53 13.77
CA LEU A 174 64.38 -33.15 14.20
C LEU A 174 63.25 -32.20 13.75
N ASP A 175 62.23 -32.71 13.06
CA ASP A 175 61.04 -31.93 12.70
C ASP A 175 60.34 -31.43 14.00
N PRO A 176 60.08 -30.12 14.12
CA PRO A 176 59.47 -29.52 15.31
C PRO A 176 58.03 -30.01 15.55
N THR A 177 57.35 -30.53 14.53
CA THR A 177 55.99 -31.09 14.64
C THR A 177 55.95 -32.46 15.31
N ILE A 178 57.10 -33.12 15.50
CA ILE A 178 57.19 -34.41 16.20
C ILE A 178 57.45 -34.14 17.70
N PRO A 179 56.51 -34.43 18.62
CA PRO A 179 56.71 -34.14 20.03
C PRO A 179 57.79 -35.03 20.65
N LYS A 180 58.54 -34.50 21.62
CA LYS A 180 59.62 -35.21 22.33
C LYS A 180 59.14 -36.53 22.97
N SER A 181 57.88 -36.60 23.39
CA SER A 181 57.26 -37.81 23.94
C SER A 181 57.28 -39.00 22.98
N ARG A 182 57.26 -38.76 21.66
CA ARG A 182 57.38 -39.82 20.64
C ARG A 182 58.81 -40.34 20.45
N LEU A 183 59.81 -39.69 21.05
CA LEU A 183 61.20 -40.12 21.07
C LEU A 183 61.55 -40.87 22.38
N GLY A 184 60.57 -41.18 23.23
CA GLY A 184 60.77 -41.79 24.55
C GLY A 184 61.42 -43.18 24.54
N SER A 185 61.56 -43.81 23.38
CA SER A 185 62.29 -45.07 23.20
C SER A 185 63.81 -44.89 23.06
N PHE A 186 64.32 -43.66 22.94
CA PHE A 186 65.76 -43.37 22.83
C PHE A 186 66.39 -43.10 24.20
N PRO A 187 67.66 -43.50 24.44
CA PRO A 187 68.39 -43.16 25.66
C PRO A 187 68.51 -41.64 25.84
N SER A 188 68.52 -41.16 27.08
CA SER A 188 68.60 -39.72 27.42
C SER A 188 69.79 -38.99 26.79
N ASP A 189 70.87 -39.73 26.54
CA ASP A 189 72.15 -39.19 26.06
C ASP A 189 72.24 -39.25 24.53
N ASN A 190 71.13 -39.54 23.86
CA ASN A 190 71.08 -39.62 22.41
C ASN A 190 71.25 -38.20 21.81
N PRO A 191 72.19 -38.02 20.86
CA PRO A 191 72.49 -36.71 20.27
C PRO A 191 71.28 -36.06 19.59
N ILE A 192 70.30 -36.84 19.11
CA ILE A 192 69.06 -36.30 18.52
C ILE A 192 68.20 -35.62 19.60
N ILE A 193 68.14 -36.17 20.82
CA ILE A 193 67.43 -35.55 21.94
C ILE A 193 68.14 -34.27 22.37
N ALA A 194 69.47 -34.29 22.47
CA ALA A 194 70.27 -33.12 22.83
C ALA A 194 70.13 -31.98 21.81
N ILE A 195 70.19 -32.29 20.50
CA ILE A 195 69.99 -31.32 19.41
C ILE A 195 68.56 -30.79 19.43
N LYS A 196 67.55 -31.63 19.69
CA LYS A 196 66.15 -31.19 19.77
C LYS A 196 65.90 -30.28 20.98
N ASP A 197 66.52 -30.56 22.11
CA ASP A 197 66.47 -29.70 23.30
C ASP A 197 67.19 -28.38 23.05
N PHE A 198 68.34 -28.39 22.37
CA PHE A 198 69.06 -27.19 21.95
C PHE A 198 68.24 -26.33 20.99
N LEU A 199 67.68 -26.92 19.93
CA LEU A 199 66.80 -26.23 18.97
C LEU A 199 65.57 -25.67 19.67
N THR A 200 64.92 -26.43 20.54
CA THR A 200 63.73 -25.94 21.27
C THR A 200 64.07 -24.76 22.19
N ARG A 201 65.22 -24.80 22.88
CA ARG A 201 65.66 -23.69 23.74
C ARG A 201 66.03 -22.46 22.93
N ASN A 202 66.77 -22.61 21.84
CA ASN A 202 67.16 -21.49 20.99
C ASN A 202 65.95 -20.88 20.27
N THR A 203 65.03 -21.70 19.74
CA THR A 203 63.79 -21.19 19.15
C THR A 203 62.95 -20.44 20.18
N LYS A 204 62.85 -20.93 21.43
CA LYS A 204 62.16 -20.18 22.50
C LYS A 204 62.84 -18.86 22.85
N LEU A 205 64.17 -18.81 22.85
CA LEU A 205 64.92 -17.57 23.10
C LEU A 205 64.74 -16.57 21.95
N VAL A 206 64.91 -17.03 20.70
CA VAL A 206 64.72 -16.21 19.50
C VAL A 206 63.27 -15.72 19.39
N VAL A 207 62.27 -16.57 19.66
CA VAL A 207 60.85 -16.17 19.67
C VAL A 207 60.57 -15.15 20.77
N ARG A 208 61.16 -15.32 21.96
CA ARG A 208 61.03 -14.34 23.06
C ARG A 208 61.65 -12.99 22.68
N GLU A 209 62.79 -13.01 22.01
CA GLU A 209 63.48 -11.81 21.53
C GLU A 209 62.70 -11.16 20.37
N LEU A 210 62.15 -11.96 19.46
CA LEU A 210 61.26 -11.51 18.38
C LEU A 210 60.00 -10.85 18.93
N TYR A 211 59.37 -11.42 19.96
CA TYR A 211 58.22 -10.83 20.65
C TYR A 211 58.58 -9.59 21.47
N SER A 212 59.84 -9.43 21.89
CA SER A 212 60.30 -8.18 22.52
C SER A 212 60.48 -7.04 21.51
N ILE A 213 60.78 -7.38 20.25
CA ILE A 213 60.96 -6.42 19.15
C ILE A 213 59.61 -6.09 18.50
N VAL A 214 58.74 -7.11 18.32
CA VAL A 214 57.42 -7.00 17.69
C VAL A 214 56.38 -7.70 18.57
N PRO A 215 55.83 -7.02 19.59
CA PRO A 215 54.89 -7.62 20.54
C PRO A 215 53.59 -8.14 19.93
N SER A 216 53.18 -7.59 18.78
CA SER A 216 51.96 -7.98 18.05
C SER A 216 51.97 -9.40 17.47
N LEU A 217 53.13 -10.06 17.42
CA LEU A 217 53.26 -11.46 16.98
C LEU A 217 53.06 -12.46 18.13
N ASN A 218 52.87 -12.00 19.36
CA ASN A 218 52.72 -12.85 20.53
C ASN A 218 51.25 -13.21 20.79
N ASP A 219 50.76 -14.27 20.11
CA ASP A 219 49.40 -14.80 20.25
C ASP A 219 49.05 -15.34 21.66
N SER A 220 50.02 -15.39 22.58
CA SER A 220 49.80 -15.81 23.98
C SER A 220 49.41 -14.67 24.92
N LEU A 221 49.49 -13.43 24.45
CA LEU A 221 48.80 -12.31 25.09
C LEU A 221 47.36 -12.33 24.60
N SER A 222 46.39 -12.32 25.51
CA SER A 222 45.00 -12.04 25.14
C SER A 222 44.99 -10.77 24.28
N PRO A 223 44.30 -10.75 23.13
CA PRO A 223 44.12 -9.51 22.41
C PRO A 223 43.33 -8.61 23.33
N ILE A 224 44.01 -7.68 23.99
CA ILE A 224 43.37 -6.46 24.45
C ILE A 224 43.18 -5.64 23.17
N LEU A 225 42.24 -6.10 22.35
CA LEU A 225 41.50 -5.21 21.48
C LEU A 225 40.35 -4.72 22.35
N ASP A 226 40.66 -3.72 23.17
CA ASP A 226 39.64 -2.77 23.54
C ASP A 226 39.28 -2.07 22.22
N GLU A 227 38.22 -2.50 21.54
CA GLU A 227 37.66 -1.75 20.40
C GLU A 227 37.39 -0.29 20.82
N GLU A 228 37.04 -0.06 22.08
CA GLU A 228 36.94 1.27 22.73
C GLU A 228 38.26 2.07 22.74
N ALA A 229 39.43 1.42 22.79
CA ALA A 229 40.72 2.10 22.85
C ALA A 229 41.23 2.55 21.47
N THR A 230 40.87 1.82 20.40
CA THR A 230 41.17 2.21 19.01
C THR A 230 40.34 3.44 18.63
N ASP A 231 39.00 3.37 18.72
CA ASP A 231 38.12 4.50 18.39
C ASP A 231 38.48 5.76 19.20
N SER A 232 38.88 5.58 20.46
CA SER A 232 39.39 6.69 21.30
C SER A 232 40.69 7.28 20.76
N ARG A 233 41.63 6.47 20.25
CA ARG A 233 42.93 6.90 19.71
C ARG A 233 42.80 7.66 18.40
N GLU A 234 41.99 7.18 17.46
CA GLU A 234 41.77 7.87 16.18
C GLU A 234 41.06 9.21 16.38
N LEU A 235 40.05 9.27 17.26
CA LEU A 235 39.39 10.51 17.63
C LEU A 235 40.35 11.49 18.33
N LEU A 236 41.23 11.00 19.20
CA LEU A 236 42.24 11.83 19.88
C LEU A 236 43.29 12.39 18.92
N ARG A 237 43.58 11.67 17.83
CA ARG A 237 44.45 12.16 16.75
C ARG A 237 43.74 13.19 15.89
N ALA A 238 42.49 12.91 15.51
CA ALA A 238 41.68 13.82 14.72
C ALA A 238 41.44 15.17 15.43
N THR A 239 41.29 15.15 16.76
CA THR A 239 41.15 16.37 17.58
C THR A 239 42.43 17.19 17.74
N ARG A 240 43.60 16.58 17.54
CA ARG A 240 44.90 17.26 17.57
C ARG A 240 45.32 17.80 16.20
N ALA A 241 44.90 17.13 15.14
CA ALA A 241 45.22 17.52 13.77
C ALA A 241 44.44 18.79 13.37
N GLN A 242 45.15 19.75 12.79
CA GLN A 242 44.56 21.02 12.33
C GLN A 242 44.04 20.94 10.89
N THR A 243 44.42 19.90 10.15
CA THR A 243 44.02 19.68 8.76
C THR A 243 43.90 18.18 8.47
N ILE A 244 43.10 17.83 7.46
CA ILE A 244 43.04 16.46 6.92
C ILE A 244 44.43 15.97 6.51
N ASP A 245 45.24 16.82 5.87
CA ASP A 245 46.59 16.46 5.42
C ASP A 245 47.50 16.07 6.60
N SER A 246 47.50 16.86 7.68
CA SER A 246 48.27 16.53 8.89
C SER A 246 47.80 15.23 9.53
N PHE A 247 46.48 14.97 9.55
CA PHE A 247 45.93 13.74 10.09
C PHE A 247 46.38 12.53 9.27
N LEU A 248 46.30 12.61 7.94
CA LEU A 248 46.68 11.52 7.04
C LEU A 248 48.19 11.25 7.06
N GLN A 249 49.03 12.27 7.18
CA GLN A 249 50.50 12.09 7.29
C GLN A 249 50.91 11.35 8.57
N GLU A 250 50.13 11.51 9.65
CA GLU A 250 50.37 10.85 10.93
C GLU A 250 49.68 9.48 11.03
N SER A 251 48.93 9.06 10.01
CA SER A 251 48.17 7.80 10.01
C SER A 251 49.01 6.59 9.65
N PHE A 252 48.65 5.44 10.22
CA PHE A 252 49.24 4.18 9.83
C PHE A 252 48.78 3.79 8.42
N ILE A 253 49.62 3.04 7.71
CA ILE A 253 49.33 2.61 6.33
C ILE A 253 48.01 1.81 6.28
N ASP A 254 47.78 0.95 7.27
CA ASP A 254 46.57 0.14 7.36
C ASP A 254 45.31 1.01 7.49
N ASP A 255 45.35 2.05 8.34
CA ASP A 255 44.25 3.02 8.48
C ASP A 255 43.96 3.73 7.16
N ILE A 256 45.01 4.17 6.44
CA ILE A 256 44.89 4.84 5.15
C ILE A 256 44.23 3.90 4.11
N GLU A 257 44.61 2.62 4.10
CA GLU A 257 43.96 1.64 3.22
C GLU A 257 42.47 1.48 3.52
N GLU A 258 42.09 1.47 4.80
CA GLU A 258 40.69 1.41 5.22
C GLU A 258 39.92 2.67 4.83
N TYR A 259 40.48 3.86 5.04
CA TYR A 259 39.89 5.11 4.58
C TYR A 259 39.70 5.13 3.06
N ILE A 260 40.68 4.66 2.29
CA ILE A 260 40.55 4.53 0.83
C ILE A 260 39.43 3.57 0.46
N LYS A 261 39.29 2.43 1.15
CA LYS A 261 38.20 1.47 0.92
C LYS A 261 36.85 2.12 1.21
N PHE A 262 36.73 2.84 2.32
CA PHE A 262 35.54 3.59 2.69
C PHE A 262 35.19 4.65 1.63
N PHE A 263 36.10 5.56 1.28
CA PHE A 263 35.81 6.61 0.29
C PHE A 263 35.51 6.06 -1.11
N LYS A 264 36.12 4.94 -1.49
CA LYS A 264 35.74 4.22 -2.73
C LYS A 264 34.34 3.62 -2.65
N ALA A 265 33.92 3.13 -1.49
CA ALA A 265 32.54 2.66 -1.27
C ALA A 265 31.56 3.84 -1.30
N PHE A 266 31.88 4.92 -0.58
CA PHE A 266 31.09 6.15 -0.51
C PHE A 266 30.89 6.79 -1.88
N ALA A 267 31.96 6.96 -2.65
CA ALA A 267 31.89 7.53 -4.01
C ALA A 267 31.09 6.65 -5.00
N LYS A 268 30.86 5.37 -4.67
CA LYS A 268 29.99 4.48 -5.45
C LYS A 268 28.54 4.52 -5.00
N GLY A 269 28.18 5.36 -4.03
CA GLY A 269 26.81 5.46 -3.50
C GLY A 269 26.38 4.23 -2.70
N ARG A 270 27.30 3.57 -1.99
CA ARG A 270 26.97 2.41 -1.15
C ARG A 270 26.13 2.82 0.07
N PHE A 271 24.97 2.19 0.25
CA PHE A 271 23.99 2.56 1.30
C PHE A 271 24.54 2.48 2.73
N ASP A 272 25.45 1.54 3.02
CA ASP A 272 26.13 1.39 4.30
C ASP A 272 27.07 2.56 4.64
N THR A 273 27.24 3.52 3.72
CA THR A 273 28.01 4.75 3.97
C THR A 273 27.13 5.98 4.23
N PHE A 274 25.82 5.90 3.97
CA PHE A 274 24.92 7.06 3.99
C PHE A 274 24.66 7.62 5.38
N TRP A 275 24.56 6.76 6.39
CA TRP A 275 24.44 7.18 7.79
C TRP A 275 25.60 8.06 8.28
N PHE A 276 26.85 7.78 7.87
CA PHE A 276 28.00 8.63 8.21
C PHE A 276 27.88 10.02 7.59
N LEU A 277 27.45 10.09 6.32
CA LEU A 277 27.22 11.38 5.67
C LEU A 277 26.06 12.14 6.33
N ARG A 278 24.94 11.47 6.60
CA ARG A 278 23.79 12.04 7.31
C ARG A 278 24.23 12.67 8.63
N ASP A 279 24.95 11.89 9.44
CA ASP A 279 25.38 12.28 10.77
C ASP A 279 26.38 13.46 10.68
N ALA A 280 27.32 13.41 9.73
CA ALA A 280 28.26 14.49 9.48
C ALA A 280 27.59 15.81 9.03
N VAL A 281 26.57 15.74 8.16
CA VAL A 281 25.82 16.95 7.74
C VAL A 281 25.09 17.57 8.91
N CYS A 282 24.43 16.76 9.75
CA CYS A 282 23.75 17.26 10.94
C CYS A 282 24.73 17.87 11.94
N ASP A 283 25.86 17.20 12.20
CA ASP A 283 26.86 17.66 13.15
C ASP A 283 27.53 18.96 12.72
N PHE A 284 27.76 19.13 11.41
CA PHE A 284 28.26 20.37 10.82
C PHE A 284 27.29 21.55 11.02
N LEU A 285 25.98 21.32 10.97
CA LEU A 285 24.98 22.39 11.13
C LEU A 285 24.71 22.73 12.60
N LEU A 286 24.92 21.80 13.52
CA LEU A 286 24.76 22.03 14.96
C LEU A 286 25.78 23.03 15.54
N ASP A 287 26.94 23.20 14.90
CA ASP A 287 27.97 24.20 15.24
C ASP A 287 27.45 25.66 15.18
N SER A 288 26.30 25.89 14.53
CA SER A 288 25.71 27.22 14.37
C SER A 288 24.89 27.71 15.58
N GLN A 289 24.72 26.90 16.63
CA GLN A 289 23.87 27.21 17.79
C GLN A 289 24.72 27.65 19.01
N PRO A 290 24.49 28.84 19.58
CA PRO A 290 25.37 29.45 20.60
C PRO A 290 25.44 28.74 21.97
N SER A 291 24.69 27.65 22.18
CA SER A 291 24.63 26.91 23.45
C SER A 291 25.31 25.53 23.41
N SER A 292 25.79 25.08 22.26
CA SER A 292 26.28 23.70 22.12
C SER A 292 27.73 23.54 22.57
N THR A 293 28.03 22.43 23.24
CA THR A 293 29.41 22.03 23.52
C THR A 293 30.07 21.53 22.24
N THR A 294 31.13 22.19 21.78
CA THR A 294 31.84 21.85 20.54
C THR A 294 33.21 21.22 20.82
N THR A 295 33.67 20.37 19.90
CA THR A 295 35.05 19.87 19.84
C THR A 295 35.65 20.23 18.48
N CYS A 296 36.96 20.45 18.41
CA CYS A 296 37.63 20.64 17.14
C CYS A 296 38.09 19.29 16.61
N ILE A 297 37.66 18.89 15.41
CA ILE A 297 38.10 17.69 14.70
C ILE A 297 38.64 18.13 13.34
N LEU A 298 39.90 17.79 13.05
CA LEU A 298 40.58 18.10 11.78
C LEU A 298 40.58 19.61 11.43
N GLY A 299 40.57 20.47 12.46
CA GLY A 299 40.53 21.93 12.31
C GLY A 299 39.13 22.54 12.17
N VAL A 300 38.06 21.73 12.29
CA VAL A 300 36.65 22.18 12.20
C VAL A 300 35.96 21.97 13.55
N GLU A 301 35.17 22.95 14.00
CA GLU A 301 34.34 22.80 15.20
C GLU A 301 33.12 21.92 14.89
N ILE A 302 32.86 20.95 15.76
CA ILE A 302 31.78 19.98 15.63
C ILE A 302 31.05 19.90 16.96
N ALA A 303 29.73 19.97 16.95
CA ALA A 303 28.92 19.82 18.16
C ALA A 303 29.00 18.40 18.74
N MET A 304 29.13 18.30 20.06
CA MET A 304 29.22 17.04 20.82
C MET A 304 27.90 16.66 21.51
N GLU A 305 26.84 17.46 21.35
CA GLU A 305 25.59 17.24 22.06
C GLU A 305 24.77 16.09 21.47
N ASN A 306 24.25 15.24 22.36
CA ASN A 306 23.24 14.22 22.06
C ASN A 306 21.83 14.82 21.87
N ALA A 307 21.73 16.06 21.36
CA ALA A 307 20.45 16.64 21.02
C ALA A 307 19.74 15.75 19.99
N PRO A 308 18.40 15.61 20.05
CA PRO A 308 17.68 14.82 19.06
C PRO A 308 17.98 15.39 17.66
N ARG A 309 18.70 14.60 16.86
CA ARG A 309 19.09 14.98 15.51
C ARG A 309 17.85 14.97 14.61
N GLU A 310 17.71 16.02 13.81
CA GLU A 310 16.70 16.14 12.74
C GLU A 310 17.40 16.58 11.45
N MET A 311 16.85 16.18 10.30
CA MET A 311 17.37 16.64 9.02
C MET A 311 16.64 17.93 8.61
N SER A 312 17.26 19.07 8.93
CA SER A 312 16.74 20.40 8.60
C SER A 312 16.77 20.69 7.09
N VAL A 313 16.06 21.74 6.67
CA VAL A 313 16.05 22.20 5.26
C VAL A 313 17.47 22.55 4.78
N GLN A 314 18.28 23.19 5.63
CA GLN A 314 19.68 23.49 5.33
C GLN A 314 20.51 22.20 5.15
N GLY A 315 20.21 21.15 5.91
CA GLY A 315 20.84 19.83 5.75
C GLY A 315 20.52 19.21 4.39
N TRP A 316 19.25 19.24 3.99
CA TRP A 316 18.82 18.80 2.65
C TRP A 316 19.46 19.62 1.53
N ASP A 317 19.57 20.94 1.70
CA ASP A 317 20.24 21.82 0.73
C ASP A 317 21.71 21.48 0.57
N LEU A 318 22.42 21.22 1.67
CA LEU A 318 23.83 20.84 1.67
C LEU A 318 24.03 19.48 0.96
N LEU A 319 23.18 18.51 1.26
CA LEU A 319 23.18 17.21 0.58
C LEU A 319 22.96 17.37 -0.92
N PHE A 320 21.99 18.19 -1.33
CA PHE A 320 21.72 18.43 -2.74
C PHE A 320 22.87 19.18 -3.44
N GLN A 321 23.42 20.20 -2.80
CA GLN A 321 24.46 21.05 -3.38
C GLN A 321 25.77 20.29 -3.61
N TYR A 322 26.20 19.49 -2.62
CA TYR A 322 27.53 18.88 -2.63
C TYR A 322 27.53 17.37 -2.90
N PHE A 323 26.41 16.68 -2.64
CA PHE A 323 26.36 15.21 -2.66
C PHE A 323 25.25 14.65 -3.57
N ARG A 324 24.57 15.44 -4.39
CA ARG A 324 23.52 14.94 -5.31
C ARG A 324 23.95 13.82 -6.26
N ASP A 325 25.23 13.77 -6.65
CA ASP A 325 25.76 12.71 -7.51
C ASP A 325 25.94 11.37 -6.77
N ILE A 326 25.99 11.42 -5.44
CA ILE A 326 26.15 10.27 -4.52
C ILE A 326 24.80 9.88 -3.90
N VAL A 327 23.94 10.87 -3.64
CA VAL A 327 22.64 10.72 -2.97
C VAL A 327 21.52 10.82 -4.02
N PRO A 328 21.06 9.67 -4.55
CA PRO A 328 19.92 9.65 -5.48
C PRO A 328 18.59 9.86 -4.73
N TRP A 329 17.54 10.24 -5.46
CA TRP A 329 16.20 10.44 -4.91
C TRP A 329 15.67 9.24 -4.11
N TYR A 330 15.97 8.00 -4.53
CA TYR A 330 15.53 6.79 -3.82
C TYR A 330 16.31 6.51 -2.53
N GLY A 331 17.41 7.23 -2.29
CA GLY A 331 18.25 7.11 -1.10
C GLY A 331 17.88 8.07 0.02
N LEU A 332 16.96 9.02 -0.22
CA LEU A 332 16.64 10.10 0.73
C LEU A 332 16.11 9.59 2.07
N GLY A 333 15.42 8.44 2.08
CA GLY A 333 14.91 7.83 3.31
C GLY A 333 16.00 7.45 4.33
N TYR A 334 17.25 7.20 3.88
CA TYR A 334 18.39 6.92 4.77
C TYR A 334 18.84 8.13 5.57
N PHE A 335 18.57 9.33 5.05
CA PHE A 335 18.99 10.60 5.64
C PHE A 335 17.97 11.17 6.63
N ALA A 336 16.77 10.59 6.68
CA ALA A 336 15.72 10.97 7.63
C ALA A 336 15.92 10.26 8.98
N PHE A 337 15.80 11.00 10.09
CA PHE A 337 15.69 10.45 11.44
C PHE A 337 14.23 10.16 11.79
N GLN A 338 13.32 11.01 11.34
CA GLN A 338 11.87 10.91 11.57
C GLN A 338 11.10 10.96 10.24
N PHE A 339 9.85 10.49 10.23
CA PHE A 339 9.02 10.59 9.02
C PHE A 339 8.78 12.05 8.59
N GLU A 340 8.77 12.99 9.53
CA GLU A 340 8.65 14.42 9.28
C GLU A 340 9.82 14.96 8.43
N ASP A 341 11.03 14.47 8.65
CA ASP A 341 12.21 14.83 7.84
C ASP A 341 12.01 14.38 6.39
N PHE A 342 11.54 13.14 6.22
CA PHE A 342 11.26 12.56 4.91
C PHE A 342 10.09 13.27 4.22
N LEU A 343 9.05 13.64 4.96
CA LEU A 343 7.94 14.43 4.44
C LEU A 343 8.41 15.82 4.03
N ALA A 344 9.29 16.46 4.80
CA ALA A 344 9.84 17.78 4.50
C ALA A 344 10.59 17.78 3.16
N VAL A 345 11.54 16.86 2.95
CA VAL A 345 12.29 16.79 1.69
C VAL A 345 11.37 16.48 0.51
N ASN A 346 10.42 15.55 0.66
CA ASN A 346 9.46 15.24 -0.40
C ASN A 346 8.57 16.44 -0.73
N THR A 347 8.19 17.24 0.27
CA THR A 347 7.44 18.48 0.08
C THR A 347 8.27 19.54 -0.65
N LEU A 348 9.54 19.70 -0.31
CA LEU A 348 10.46 20.62 -0.98
C LEU A 348 10.74 20.21 -2.44
N ILE A 349 10.87 18.90 -2.69
CA ILE A 349 10.94 18.32 -4.05
C ILE A 349 9.66 18.64 -4.82
N ALA A 350 8.50 18.40 -4.21
CA ALA A 350 7.21 18.79 -4.78
C ALA A 350 7.15 20.31 -5.00
N CYS A 351 7.81 21.14 -4.19
CA CYS A 351 7.94 22.58 -4.42
C CYS A 351 8.98 22.96 -5.50
N GLN A 352 9.59 21.99 -6.19
CA GLN A 352 10.62 22.17 -7.21
C GLN A 352 11.92 22.82 -6.71
N ARG A 353 12.21 22.76 -5.39
CA ARG A 353 13.48 23.28 -4.83
C ARG A 353 14.70 22.51 -5.33
N TYR A 354 14.56 21.20 -5.53
CA TYR A 354 15.66 20.28 -5.87
C TYR A 354 15.61 19.77 -7.33
N GLY A 355 15.13 20.62 -8.25
CA GLY A 355 15.24 20.47 -9.70
C GLY A 355 13.94 20.69 -10.49
N HIS A 356 14.07 20.94 -11.80
CA HIS A 356 12.98 21.30 -12.72
C HIS A 356 12.83 20.26 -13.87
N PRO A 357 11.61 19.97 -14.36
CA PRO A 357 11.36 18.99 -15.44
C PRO A 357 11.97 19.35 -16.82
N ASP A 358 12.42 20.59 -17.03
CA ASP A 358 12.97 21.06 -18.32
C ASP A 358 14.47 20.73 -18.50
N ASP A 359 15.14 20.19 -17.48
CA ASP A 359 16.50 19.67 -17.62
C ASP A 359 16.44 18.30 -18.30
N HIS A 360 16.33 18.34 -19.63
CA HIS A 360 16.31 17.17 -20.51
C HIS A 360 17.54 16.27 -20.28
N GLY A 361 17.40 15.32 -19.37
CA GLY A 361 18.25 14.13 -19.27
C GLY A 361 19.42 14.19 -18.28
N ASP A 362 19.50 15.16 -17.37
CA ASP A 362 20.56 15.16 -16.36
C ASP A 362 20.13 14.40 -15.10
N TYR A 363 20.93 13.44 -14.67
CA TYR A 363 20.67 12.58 -13.49
C TYR A 363 20.83 13.35 -12.15
N ARG A 364 20.69 14.68 -12.17
CA ARG A 364 21.06 15.63 -11.11
C ARG A 364 19.85 16.33 -10.46
N CYS A 365 18.66 15.77 -10.62
CA CYS A 365 17.40 16.25 -10.06
C CYS A 365 16.80 15.19 -9.14
N TRP A 366 16.28 15.59 -7.98
CA TRP A 366 15.54 14.68 -7.09
C TRP A 366 14.07 14.54 -7.46
N TYR A 367 13.51 15.45 -8.26
CA TYR A 367 12.15 15.35 -8.77
C TYR A 367 12.06 14.40 -9.97
N SER A 368 11.53 13.20 -9.73
CA SER A 368 11.38 12.16 -10.77
C SER A 368 10.04 11.43 -10.68
N PRO A 369 8.91 12.11 -10.95
CA PRO A 369 7.56 11.54 -10.77
C PRO A 369 7.30 10.28 -11.61
N GLU A 370 8.00 10.07 -12.74
CA GLU A 370 7.83 8.85 -13.54
C GLU A 370 8.45 7.59 -12.89
N LYS A 371 9.43 7.79 -12.00
CA LYS A 371 10.18 6.70 -11.36
C LYS A 371 9.89 6.58 -9.87
N ASP A 372 9.61 7.71 -9.21
CA ASP A 372 9.31 7.80 -7.80
C ASP A 372 7.80 7.89 -7.55
N THR A 373 7.23 6.81 -7.04
CA THR A 373 5.80 6.75 -6.69
C THR A 373 5.44 7.81 -5.65
N GLY A 374 6.37 8.19 -4.76
CA GLY A 374 6.18 9.22 -3.76
C GLY A 374 5.95 10.61 -4.35
N GLN A 375 6.41 10.85 -5.59
CA GLN A 375 6.34 12.16 -6.27
C GLN A 375 5.33 12.20 -7.43
N GLU A 376 4.68 11.08 -7.75
CA GLU A 376 3.69 10.98 -8.84
C GLU A 376 2.50 11.93 -8.66
N CYS A 377 2.05 12.14 -7.43
CA CYS A 377 0.92 13.01 -7.12
C CYS A 377 1.36 14.14 -6.18
N ARG A 378 1.78 15.26 -6.78
CA ARG A 378 2.22 16.47 -6.07
C ARG A 378 1.22 16.92 -4.99
N LEU A 379 -0.06 16.87 -5.32
CA LEU A 379 -1.12 17.29 -4.40
C LEU A 379 -1.24 16.37 -3.17
N ALA A 380 -1.04 15.06 -3.32
CA ALA A 380 -1.01 14.13 -2.18
C ALA A 380 0.17 14.44 -1.24
N VAL A 381 1.35 14.69 -1.82
CA VAL A 381 2.57 15.06 -1.08
C VAL A 381 2.38 16.34 -0.28
N LEU A 382 1.86 17.39 -0.92
CA LEU A 382 1.61 18.68 -0.28
C LEU A 382 0.59 18.58 0.88
N ASN A 383 -0.30 17.59 0.85
CA ASN A 383 -1.24 17.30 1.94
C ASN A 383 -0.71 16.25 2.94
N GLY A 384 0.59 15.94 2.92
CA GLY A 384 1.22 15.08 3.94
C GLY A 384 1.26 13.59 3.62
N PHE A 385 0.76 13.14 2.46
CA PHE A 385 0.71 11.73 2.09
C PHE A 385 1.84 11.37 1.12
N ILE A 386 2.73 10.46 1.53
CA ILE A 386 3.82 9.96 0.70
C ILE A 386 3.54 8.52 0.28
N ALA A 387 3.43 8.29 -1.03
CA ALA A 387 3.27 6.95 -1.56
C ALA A 387 4.60 6.18 -1.58
N VAL A 388 4.55 4.91 -1.20
CA VAL A 388 5.73 4.05 -1.05
C VAL A 388 5.85 3.11 -2.25
N THR A 389 4.74 2.47 -2.62
CA THR A 389 4.69 1.54 -3.74
C THR A 389 3.26 1.39 -4.24
N LYS A 390 3.12 0.94 -5.48
CA LYS A 390 1.84 0.66 -6.12
C LYS A 390 1.97 -0.55 -7.05
N GLY A 391 0.84 -1.20 -7.33
CA GLY A 391 0.79 -2.31 -8.29
C GLY A 391 -0.28 -2.16 -9.36
N PHE A 392 -0.04 -2.85 -10.48
CA PHE A 392 -0.86 -2.88 -11.70
C PHE A 392 -1.01 -1.53 -12.41
N SER A 393 0.10 -0.79 -12.54
CA SER A 393 0.15 0.52 -13.19
C SER A 393 0.19 0.50 -14.73
N ASN A 394 0.44 -0.65 -15.36
CA ASN A 394 0.76 -0.75 -16.80
C ASN A 394 -0.21 -1.66 -17.55
N ALA A 395 -1.21 -1.03 -18.20
CA ALA A 395 -2.23 -1.57 -19.08
C ALA A 395 -3.14 -2.69 -18.50
N PRO A 396 -4.44 -2.72 -18.82
CA PRO A 396 -5.29 -3.84 -18.43
C PRO A 396 -4.70 -5.11 -19.05
N ILE A 397 -4.29 -6.05 -18.19
CA ILE A 397 -3.95 -7.41 -18.62
C ILE A 397 -5.14 -7.89 -19.44
N GLN A 398 -4.90 -8.39 -20.66
CA GLN A 398 -5.95 -9.06 -21.41
C GLN A 398 -6.53 -10.14 -20.49
N PRO A 399 -7.80 -10.02 -20.07
CA PRO A 399 -8.32 -10.83 -18.97
C PRO A 399 -8.23 -12.31 -19.27
N ILE A 400 -8.30 -12.68 -20.55
CA ILE A 400 -8.25 -14.05 -21.04
C ILE A 400 -7.10 -14.16 -22.04
N LYS A 401 -6.22 -15.14 -21.82
CA LYS A 401 -5.17 -15.55 -22.76
C LYS A 401 -5.33 -17.03 -23.09
N VAL A 402 -5.12 -17.36 -24.36
CA VAL A 402 -5.04 -18.75 -24.82
C VAL A 402 -3.56 -19.13 -24.88
N GLU A 403 -3.17 -20.11 -24.06
CA GLU A 403 -1.81 -20.64 -23.97
C GLU A 403 -1.85 -22.12 -24.41
N GLY A 404 -1.77 -22.33 -25.73
CA GLY A 404 -1.89 -23.67 -26.31
C GLY A 404 -3.29 -24.27 -26.11
N ASP A 405 -3.36 -25.44 -25.48
CA ASP A 405 -4.62 -26.13 -25.17
C ASP A 405 -5.33 -25.59 -23.91
N ILE A 406 -4.79 -24.58 -23.24
CA ILE A 406 -5.35 -24.02 -22.00
C ILE A 406 -5.77 -22.57 -22.22
N VAL A 407 -6.96 -22.23 -21.76
CA VAL A 407 -7.41 -20.85 -21.62
C VAL A 407 -7.23 -20.42 -20.19
N LYS A 408 -6.47 -19.34 -19.98
CA LYS A 408 -6.19 -18.75 -18.68
C LYS A 408 -6.88 -17.41 -18.57
N GLU A 409 -7.77 -17.27 -17.59
CA GLU A 409 -8.29 -15.97 -17.18
C GLU A 409 -7.48 -15.45 -16.00
N ARG A 410 -6.89 -14.26 -16.12
CA ARG A 410 -6.11 -13.60 -15.08
C ARG A 410 -6.68 -12.21 -14.82
N VAL A 411 -7.01 -11.93 -13.57
CA VAL A 411 -7.53 -10.63 -13.14
C VAL A 411 -6.66 -10.06 -12.03
N SER A 412 -6.47 -8.74 -12.08
CA SER A 412 -5.65 -8.01 -11.12
C SER A 412 -6.33 -6.72 -10.69
N ARG A 413 -6.18 -6.40 -9.41
CA ARG A 413 -6.66 -5.17 -8.79
C ARG A 413 -5.50 -4.18 -8.63
N CYS A 414 -5.78 -2.89 -8.76
CA CYS A 414 -4.81 -1.86 -8.38
C CYS A 414 -4.65 -1.83 -6.86
N TYR A 415 -3.43 -1.57 -6.39
CA TYR A 415 -3.19 -1.25 -4.98
C TYR A 415 -2.21 -0.09 -4.85
N LEU A 416 -2.31 0.60 -3.71
CA LEU A 416 -1.44 1.69 -3.30
C LEU A 416 -1.03 1.46 -1.84
N VAL A 417 0.27 1.59 -1.57
CA VAL A 417 0.81 1.69 -0.22
C VAL A 417 1.32 3.11 -0.02
N GLY A 418 0.92 3.76 1.07
CA GLY A 418 1.40 5.09 1.40
C GLY A 418 1.43 5.38 2.89
N ARG A 419 1.97 6.54 3.25
CA ARG A 419 2.29 6.92 4.63
C ARG A 419 1.85 8.34 4.92
N ILE A 420 1.42 8.56 6.15
CA ILE A 420 1.12 9.88 6.70
C ILE A 420 1.61 9.93 8.15
N SER A 421 2.08 11.09 8.60
CA SER A 421 2.59 11.25 9.97
C SER A 421 1.50 10.96 11.01
N LYS A 422 1.86 10.35 12.14
CA LYS A 422 0.96 10.21 13.30
C LYS A 422 0.64 11.56 13.95
N ASN A 423 1.49 12.57 13.75
CA ASN A 423 1.28 13.93 14.22
C ASN A 423 0.28 14.71 13.33
N ASP A 424 -0.08 14.17 12.16
CA ASP A 424 -1.07 14.79 11.30
C ASP A 424 -2.50 14.49 11.77
N THR A 425 -3.25 15.55 12.07
CA THR A 425 -4.66 15.47 12.47
C THR A 425 -5.58 14.83 11.42
N LEU A 426 -5.16 14.80 10.15
CA LEU A 426 -5.91 14.21 9.05
C LEU A 426 -5.67 12.70 8.90
N ALA A 427 -4.64 12.13 9.53
CA ALA A 427 -4.26 10.73 9.31
C ALA A 427 -5.41 9.74 9.58
N LEU A 428 -5.99 9.76 10.78
CA LEU A 428 -7.09 8.86 11.14
C LEU A 428 -8.38 9.21 10.38
N ARG A 429 -8.64 10.50 10.15
CA ARG A 429 -9.81 10.98 9.40
C ARG A 429 -9.76 10.54 7.94
N LEU A 430 -8.58 10.49 7.33
CA LEU A 430 -8.37 9.94 5.99
C LEU A 430 -8.68 8.44 5.96
N ALA A 431 -8.22 7.69 6.97
CA ALA A 431 -8.51 6.27 7.05
C ALA A 431 -10.02 6.00 7.17
N GLU A 432 -10.73 6.75 8.01
CA GLU A 432 -12.18 6.68 8.13
C GLU A 432 -12.88 7.02 6.81
N GLU A 433 -12.51 8.15 6.18
CA GLU A 433 -13.10 8.59 4.92
C GLU A 433 -12.93 7.56 3.80
N LEU A 434 -11.72 7.01 3.63
CA LEU A 434 -11.47 6.02 2.58
C LEU A 434 -12.16 4.68 2.88
N LYS A 435 -12.30 4.29 4.16
CA LYS A 435 -13.04 3.09 4.57
C LYS A 435 -14.53 3.19 4.27
N GLU A 436 -15.11 4.40 4.29
CA GLU A 436 -16.51 4.62 3.89
C GLU A 436 -16.74 4.41 2.38
N ARG A 437 -15.70 4.42 1.55
CA ARG A 437 -15.77 4.21 0.09
C ARG A 437 -15.87 2.72 -0.26
N VAL A 438 -16.75 2.00 0.41
CA VAL A 438 -16.86 0.53 0.40
C VAL A 438 -17.14 -0.09 -0.96
N ALA A 439 -17.74 0.63 -1.90
CA ALA A 439 -17.98 0.15 -3.27
C ALA A 439 -16.67 0.00 -4.06
N ARG A 440 -15.70 0.85 -3.77
CA ARG A 440 -14.50 1.02 -4.57
C ARG A 440 -13.25 0.52 -3.86
N LEU A 441 -13.15 0.76 -2.56
CA LEU A 441 -11.91 0.56 -1.81
C LEU A 441 -12.04 -0.53 -0.76
N GLN A 442 -10.94 -1.24 -0.57
CA GLN A 442 -10.61 -1.92 0.66
C GLN A 442 -9.37 -1.23 1.23
N VAL A 443 -9.48 -0.72 2.44
CA VAL A 443 -8.43 0.09 3.08
C VAL A 443 -8.01 -0.65 4.33
N LEU A 444 -6.71 -0.85 4.53
CA LEU A 444 -6.10 -1.42 5.71
C LEU A 444 -5.12 -0.39 6.28
N LEU A 445 -5.22 -0.13 7.57
CA LEU A 445 -4.35 0.81 8.28
C LEU A 445 -3.44 0.03 9.22
N TYR A 446 -2.13 0.23 9.14
CA TYR A 446 -1.16 -0.42 10.00
C TYR A 446 -0.39 0.61 10.82
N ASP A 447 -0.09 0.22 12.07
CA ASP A 447 0.92 0.88 12.89
C ASP A 447 2.25 0.12 12.79
N PRO A 448 3.28 0.71 12.14
CA PRO A 448 4.54 0.06 11.90
C PRO A 448 5.42 -0.13 13.16
N GLU A 449 5.13 0.55 14.28
CA GLU A 449 5.83 0.39 15.56
C GLU A 449 5.61 -0.98 16.19
N LEU A 450 4.50 -1.65 15.88
CA LEU A 450 4.23 -3.00 16.34
C LEU A 450 5.16 -4.01 15.64
N GLU A 451 5.68 -4.97 16.40
CA GLU A 451 6.55 -6.04 15.88
C GLU A 451 5.91 -6.76 14.69
N ILE A 452 6.73 -7.16 13.70
CA ILE A 452 6.26 -7.70 12.41
C ILE A 452 5.32 -8.91 12.58
N GLY A 453 5.53 -9.75 13.59
CA GLY A 453 4.65 -10.90 13.91
C GLY A 453 3.32 -10.54 14.57
N ASN A 454 3.20 -9.31 15.10
CA ASN A 454 2.03 -8.77 15.79
C ASN A 454 1.34 -7.62 15.03
N ARG A 455 1.81 -7.27 13.82
CA ARG A 455 1.20 -6.25 12.98
C ARG A 455 -0.22 -6.68 12.59
N LYS A 456 -1.20 -6.14 13.30
CA LYS A 456 -2.61 -6.27 12.96
C LYS A 456 -3.11 -4.95 12.38
N PRO A 457 -3.98 -5.00 11.37
CA PRO A 457 -4.63 -3.80 10.86
C PRO A 457 -5.54 -3.18 11.94
N ILE A 458 -5.73 -1.86 11.87
CA ILE A 458 -6.43 -1.03 12.85
C ILE A 458 -7.72 -0.47 12.21
N PRO A 459 -8.91 -0.70 12.80
CA PRO A 459 -9.23 -1.70 13.81
C PRO A 459 -9.09 -3.14 13.25
N PRO A 460 -9.09 -4.19 14.09
CA PRO A 460 -8.95 -5.57 13.62
C PRO A 460 -10.07 -5.93 12.63
N TYR A 461 -9.65 -6.49 11.49
CA TYR A 461 -10.55 -6.95 10.42
C TYR A 461 -10.99 -8.38 10.71
N THR A 462 -12.19 -8.72 10.26
CA THR A 462 -12.71 -10.09 10.31
C THR A 462 -11.95 -11.01 9.36
N ALA A 463 -12.00 -12.32 9.61
CA ALA A 463 -11.37 -13.31 8.74
C ALA A 463 -11.92 -13.26 7.30
N ASP A 464 -13.22 -12.98 7.15
CA ASP A 464 -13.88 -12.87 5.85
C ASP A 464 -13.43 -11.62 5.06
N GLU A 465 -13.23 -10.49 5.75
CA GLU A 465 -12.69 -9.28 5.13
C GLU A 465 -11.25 -9.48 4.64
N LEU A 466 -10.43 -10.19 5.41
CA LEU A 466 -9.06 -10.52 5.02
C LEU A 466 -9.00 -11.55 3.88
N ALA A 467 -9.99 -12.45 3.77
CA ALA A 467 -10.04 -13.44 2.69
C ALA A 467 -10.27 -12.83 1.28
N ASP A 468 -10.93 -11.67 1.17
CA ASP A 468 -11.11 -10.95 -0.12
C ASP A 468 -9.93 -10.02 -0.47
N THR A 469 -8.82 -10.02 0.27
CA THR A 469 -7.65 -9.15 0.03
C THR A 469 -6.71 -9.62 -1.10
N TRP A 470 -7.19 -10.49 -1.99
CA TRP A 470 -6.39 -10.91 -3.15
C TRP A 470 -6.12 -9.72 -4.08
N ILE A 471 -4.92 -9.71 -4.66
CA ILE A 471 -4.47 -8.68 -5.60
C ILE A 471 -4.52 -9.20 -7.02
N THR A 472 -3.94 -10.39 -7.25
CA THR A 472 -4.02 -11.08 -8.53
C THR A 472 -4.44 -12.51 -8.33
N ARG A 473 -5.35 -12.96 -9.20
CA ARG A 473 -5.79 -14.35 -9.24
C ARG A 473 -6.01 -14.79 -10.68
N PHE A 474 -5.91 -16.09 -10.91
CA PHE A 474 -6.19 -16.68 -12.20
C PHE A 474 -7.01 -17.96 -12.06
N ARG A 475 -7.66 -18.34 -13.16
CA ARG A 475 -8.29 -19.65 -13.34
C ARG A 475 -8.02 -20.15 -14.74
N THR A 476 -8.04 -21.46 -14.91
CA THR A 476 -7.67 -22.10 -16.17
C THR A 476 -8.68 -23.18 -16.54
N ALA A 477 -9.01 -23.28 -17.82
CA ALA A 477 -9.79 -24.38 -18.37
C ALA A 477 -9.16 -24.87 -19.67
N PRO A 478 -9.32 -26.14 -20.05
CA PRO A 478 -8.99 -26.60 -21.40
C PRO A 478 -9.74 -25.76 -22.45
N THR A 479 -9.11 -25.48 -23.59
CA THR A 479 -9.70 -24.67 -24.67
C THR A 479 -10.98 -25.29 -25.23
N LYS A 480 -11.08 -26.62 -25.19
CA LYS A 480 -12.27 -27.39 -25.56
C LYS A 480 -13.46 -27.15 -24.61
N ASP A 481 -13.17 -26.76 -23.36
CA ASP A 481 -14.13 -26.55 -22.29
C ASP A 481 -14.17 -25.07 -21.86
N PHE A 482 -13.96 -24.14 -22.79
CA PHE A 482 -13.95 -22.70 -22.51
C PHE A 482 -15.20 -22.22 -21.76
N GLU A 483 -16.38 -22.79 -22.06
CA GLU A 483 -17.63 -22.47 -21.36
C GLU A 483 -17.59 -22.83 -19.86
N GLN A 484 -16.74 -23.78 -19.45
CA GLN A 484 -16.56 -24.16 -18.05
C GLN A 484 -15.56 -23.27 -17.32
N LEU A 485 -14.84 -22.37 -18.01
CA LEU A 485 -13.88 -21.45 -17.40
C LEU A 485 -14.53 -20.62 -16.29
N SER A 486 -15.78 -20.17 -16.49
CA SER A 486 -16.51 -19.40 -15.48
C SER A 486 -16.83 -20.17 -14.20
N SER A 487 -16.89 -21.50 -14.27
CA SER A 487 -17.15 -22.38 -13.13
C SER A 487 -15.88 -22.87 -12.41
N GLN A 488 -14.69 -22.64 -12.97
CA GLN A 488 -13.44 -23.04 -12.33
C GLN A 488 -13.11 -22.13 -11.12
N PRO A 489 -12.57 -22.70 -10.03
CA PRO A 489 -12.17 -21.93 -8.85
C PRO A 489 -10.98 -21.00 -9.17
N TRP A 490 -10.93 -19.88 -8.47
CA TRP A 490 -9.80 -18.96 -8.57
C TRP A 490 -8.60 -19.47 -7.76
N THR A 491 -7.40 -19.31 -8.31
CA THR A 491 -6.12 -19.47 -7.64
C THR A 491 -5.49 -18.10 -7.43
N VAL A 492 -5.14 -17.75 -6.20
CA VAL A 492 -4.48 -16.46 -5.88
C VAL A 492 -3.00 -16.55 -6.25
N GLU A 493 -2.54 -15.60 -7.06
CA GLU A 493 -1.14 -15.45 -7.49
C GLU A 493 -0.38 -14.44 -6.62
N CYS A 494 -1.07 -13.37 -6.19
CA CYS A 494 -0.51 -12.33 -5.33
C CYS A 494 -1.55 -11.94 -4.27
N SER A 495 -1.14 -12.00 -3.01
CA SER A 495 -1.95 -11.73 -1.82
C SER A 495 -1.49 -10.47 -1.08
N LEU A 496 -2.23 -10.11 -0.02
CA LEU A 496 -1.83 -9.07 0.92
C LEU A 496 -0.48 -9.37 1.60
N ASP A 497 -0.18 -10.63 1.91
CA ASP A 497 1.08 -11.02 2.55
C ASP A 497 2.29 -10.73 1.65
N ASP A 498 2.11 -10.84 0.33
CA ASP A 498 3.15 -10.48 -0.64
C ASP A 498 3.42 -8.96 -0.60
N ILE A 499 2.36 -8.13 -0.56
CA ILE A 499 2.49 -6.67 -0.39
C ILE A 499 3.21 -6.34 0.92
N LEU A 500 2.79 -6.96 2.03
CA LEU A 500 3.41 -6.72 3.34
C LEU A 500 4.89 -7.13 3.36
N SER A 501 5.25 -8.22 2.68
CA SER A 501 6.64 -8.64 2.53
C SER A 501 7.46 -7.66 1.69
N ASP A 502 6.88 -7.11 0.63
CA ASP A 502 7.55 -6.10 -0.22
C ASP A 502 7.78 -4.80 0.57
N VAL A 503 6.77 -4.35 1.31
CA VAL A 503 6.87 -3.17 2.17
C VAL A 503 7.87 -3.36 3.30
N ALA A 504 7.94 -4.55 3.92
CA ALA A 504 8.96 -4.87 4.91
C ALA A 504 10.38 -4.81 4.31
N SER A 505 10.54 -5.24 3.06
CA SER A 505 11.82 -5.16 2.35
C SER A 505 12.19 -3.71 2.05
N ILE A 506 11.25 -2.91 1.54
CA ILE A 506 11.43 -1.47 1.31
C ILE A 506 11.83 -0.74 2.61
N ASN A 507 11.19 -1.09 3.73
CA ASN A 507 11.55 -0.56 5.04
C ASN A 507 12.97 -0.92 5.44
N PHE A 508 13.37 -2.18 5.28
CA PHE A 508 14.72 -2.63 5.63
C PHE A 508 15.81 -1.95 4.77
N PHE A 509 15.57 -1.77 3.46
CA PHE A 509 16.54 -1.26 2.49
C PHE A 509 16.41 0.23 2.15
N GLY A 510 15.49 0.97 2.73
CA GLY A 510 15.29 2.39 2.38
C GLY A 510 14.96 3.29 3.56
N TYR A 511 14.43 2.72 4.64
CA TYR A 511 13.88 3.48 5.77
C TYR A 511 14.28 2.89 7.13
N GLY A 512 15.24 1.96 7.17
CA GLY A 512 15.53 1.15 8.36
C GLY A 512 16.04 1.99 9.55
N SER A 513 16.65 3.13 9.26
CA SER A 513 17.18 4.10 10.21
C SER A 513 16.15 5.16 10.66
N MET A 514 14.99 5.25 10.00
CA MET A 514 13.97 6.26 10.25
C MET A 514 12.97 5.79 11.32
N ALA A 515 12.59 6.68 12.22
CA ALA A 515 11.56 6.41 13.21
C ALA A 515 10.22 6.04 12.55
N LYS A 516 9.48 5.14 13.20
CA LYS A 516 8.22 4.57 12.69
C LYS A 516 6.99 5.39 13.12
N ASN A 517 7.13 6.70 13.21
CA ASN A 517 6.11 7.64 13.69
C ASN A 517 5.08 8.04 12.62
N TYR A 518 4.68 7.08 11.78
CA TYR A 518 3.70 7.23 10.70
C TYR A 518 2.68 6.11 10.70
N TYR A 519 1.52 6.34 10.11
CA TYR A 519 0.59 5.27 9.75
C TYR A 519 0.87 4.79 8.32
N GLU A 520 0.73 3.48 8.10
CA GLU A 520 0.89 2.87 6.78
C GLU A 520 -0.47 2.42 6.24
N PHE A 521 -0.83 2.96 5.08
CA PHE A 521 -2.08 2.69 4.38
C PHE A 521 -1.84 1.67 3.29
N ILE A 522 -2.64 0.61 3.26
CA ILE A 522 -2.75 -0.29 2.12
C ILE A 522 -4.16 -0.15 1.55
N ILE A 523 -4.24 0.39 0.33
CA ILE A 523 -5.50 0.68 -0.36
C ILE A 523 -5.58 -0.22 -1.58
N ILE A 524 -6.64 -1.01 -1.68
CA ILE A 524 -6.88 -1.96 -2.78
C ILE A 524 -8.17 -1.57 -3.49
N ASP A 525 -8.13 -1.42 -4.81
CA ASP A 525 -9.35 -1.23 -5.60
C ASP A 525 -10.11 -2.56 -5.70
N ARG A 526 -11.40 -2.58 -5.36
CA ARG A 526 -12.24 -3.79 -5.44
C ARG A 526 -12.45 -4.26 -6.88
N THR A 527 -12.43 -3.34 -7.84
CA THR A 527 -12.72 -3.61 -9.26
C THR A 527 -11.45 -3.99 -10.02
N PRO A 528 -11.33 -5.24 -10.51
CA PRO A 528 -10.16 -5.64 -11.29
C PRO A 528 -10.12 -4.96 -12.66
N GLY A 529 -8.91 -4.74 -13.18
CA GLY A 529 -8.68 -4.23 -14.54
C GLY A 529 -8.90 -2.73 -14.75
N ARG A 530 -9.17 -1.97 -13.69
CA ARG A 530 -9.22 -0.49 -13.76
C ARG A 530 -7.84 0.11 -13.97
N THR A 531 -7.81 1.27 -14.62
CA THR A 531 -6.61 2.11 -14.68
C THR A 531 -6.26 2.63 -13.29
N PHE A 532 -4.98 2.66 -12.95
CA PHE A 532 -4.51 3.16 -11.67
C PHE A 532 -4.84 4.65 -11.50
N ASN A 533 -5.62 4.98 -10.46
CA ASN A 533 -5.94 6.36 -10.04
C ASN A 533 -6.11 6.49 -8.52
N LEU A 534 -5.55 5.55 -7.75
CA LEU A 534 -5.69 5.53 -6.29
C LEU A 534 -5.03 6.75 -5.63
N LEU A 535 -3.95 7.28 -6.20
CA LEU A 535 -3.31 8.51 -5.71
C LEU A 535 -4.22 9.72 -5.81
N ASP A 536 -4.91 9.88 -6.94
CA ASP A 536 -5.86 10.98 -7.15
C ASP A 536 -7.04 10.89 -6.18
N ILE A 537 -7.49 9.67 -5.86
CA ILE A 537 -8.54 9.43 -4.85
C ILE A 537 -8.06 9.91 -3.47
N VAL A 538 -6.84 9.56 -3.07
CA VAL A 538 -6.27 9.97 -1.78
C VAL A 538 -6.11 11.49 -1.71
N ALA A 539 -5.62 12.11 -2.79
CA ALA A 539 -5.47 13.56 -2.88
C ALA A 539 -6.83 14.27 -2.79
N ASP A 540 -7.86 13.79 -3.50
CA ASP A 540 -9.23 14.30 -3.42
C ASP A 540 -9.83 14.16 -2.01
N ALA A 541 -9.62 13.01 -1.36
CA ALA A 541 -10.08 12.78 0.01
C ALA A 541 -9.45 13.76 1.01
N LEU A 542 -8.14 13.99 0.89
CA LEU A 542 -7.41 14.95 1.73
C LEU A 542 -7.89 16.39 1.49
N GLN A 543 -8.08 16.80 0.23
CA GLN A 543 -8.66 18.11 -0.10
C GLN A 543 -10.04 18.28 0.56
N LYS A 544 -10.93 17.29 0.41
CA LYS A 544 -12.27 17.31 1.03
C LYS A 544 -12.20 17.48 2.53
N LEU A 545 -11.34 16.71 3.20
CA LEU A 545 -11.17 16.77 4.66
C LEU A 545 -10.60 18.11 5.13
N ASN A 546 -9.82 18.77 4.28
CA ASN A 546 -9.25 20.10 4.49
C ASN A 546 -10.16 21.25 3.98
N LYS A 547 -11.42 20.95 3.60
CA LYS A 547 -12.42 21.91 3.09
C LYS A 547 -12.09 22.54 1.74
N ASP A 548 -11.47 21.76 0.85
CA ASP A 548 -11.18 22.09 -0.55
C ASP A 548 -10.44 23.43 -0.75
N PRO A 549 -9.29 23.65 -0.08
CA PRO A 549 -8.49 24.86 -0.29
C PRO A 549 -7.93 24.88 -1.72
N PRO A 550 -7.82 26.07 -2.34
CA PRO A 550 -7.21 26.19 -3.66
C PRO A 550 -5.76 25.72 -3.62
N TYR A 551 -5.27 25.21 -4.74
CA TYR A 551 -3.90 24.68 -4.85
C TYR A 551 -2.85 25.72 -4.41
N SER A 552 -3.06 26.99 -4.75
CA SER A 552 -2.21 28.11 -4.36
C SER A 552 -2.11 28.30 -2.84
N GLU A 553 -3.18 28.02 -2.09
CA GLU A 553 -3.18 28.08 -0.63
C GLU A 553 -2.43 26.90 -0.01
N ILE A 554 -2.65 25.68 -0.52
CA ILE A 554 -1.92 24.48 -0.07
C ILE A 554 -0.41 24.66 -0.29
N PHE A 555 -0.03 25.13 -1.49
CA PHE A 555 1.36 25.42 -1.81
C PHE A 555 1.95 26.50 -0.90
N ARG A 556 1.18 27.57 -0.63
CA ARG A 556 1.60 28.63 0.28
C ARG A 556 1.84 28.11 1.68
N GLN A 557 0.94 27.27 2.21
CA GLN A 557 1.10 26.67 3.54
C GLN A 557 2.34 25.78 3.61
N ALA A 558 2.58 24.95 2.59
CA ALA A 558 3.79 24.13 2.50
C ALA A 558 5.07 24.98 2.43
N THR A 559 5.06 26.05 1.62
CA THR A 559 6.16 27.01 1.49
C THR A 559 6.43 27.71 2.83
N GLN A 560 5.39 28.19 3.50
CA GLN A 560 5.53 28.84 4.80
C GLN A 560 6.04 27.90 5.89
N LYS A 561 5.70 26.60 5.80
CA LYS A 561 6.11 25.60 6.78
C LYS A 561 7.59 25.20 6.63
N TYR A 562 8.07 25.01 5.41
CA TYR A 562 9.39 24.42 5.18
C TYR A 562 10.45 25.41 4.67
N LEU A 563 10.09 26.49 3.99
CA LEU A 563 11.10 27.42 3.43
C LEU A 563 11.50 28.52 4.44
N PRO A 564 12.78 28.95 4.45
CA PRO A 564 13.25 30.11 5.22
C PRO A 564 12.50 31.39 4.84
N VAL A 565 12.29 32.29 5.80
CA VAL A 565 11.48 33.52 5.62
C VAL A 565 11.95 34.34 4.42
N ASP A 566 13.26 34.48 4.24
CA ASP A 566 13.88 35.36 3.26
C ASP A 566 13.72 34.85 1.81
N GLU A 567 13.45 33.55 1.61
CA GLU A 567 13.30 32.92 0.29
C GLU A 567 11.83 32.71 -0.10
N ARG A 568 10.89 32.84 0.84
CA ARG A 568 9.45 32.54 0.60
C ARG A 568 8.87 33.40 -0.51
N ASP A 569 9.20 34.68 -0.53
CA ASP A 569 8.60 35.64 -1.47
C ASP A 569 9.01 35.35 -2.92
N ASP A 570 10.20 34.80 -3.15
CA ASP A 570 10.67 34.41 -4.49
C ASP A 570 9.93 33.16 -4.99
N PHE A 571 9.79 32.15 -4.13
CA PHE A 571 9.02 30.94 -4.45
C PHE A 571 7.53 31.20 -4.65
N LEU A 572 6.94 32.07 -3.83
CA LEU A 572 5.52 32.44 -3.97
C LEU A 572 5.28 33.28 -5.24
N ARG A 573 6.22 34.15 -5.64
CA ARG A 573 6.14 34.92 -6.89
C ARG A 573 6.21 34.01 -8.12
N ALA A 574 7.11 33.03 -8.14
CA ALA A 574 7.22 32.06 -9.24
C ALA A 574 5.95 31.21 -9.43
N LEU A 575 5.18 30.98 -8.37
CA LEU A 575 3.93 30.19 -8.44
C LEU A 575 2.76 30.96 -9.08
N VAL A 576 2.74 32.30 -8.99
CA VAL A 576 1.67 33.15 -9.54
C VAL A 576 1.60 33.04 -11.07
N GLU A 577 2.68 32.64 -11.73
CA GLU A 577 2.74 32.47 -13.20
C GLU A 577 2.13 31.15 -13.69
N VAL A 578 1.78 30.19 -12.80
CA VAL A 578 1.38 28.82 -13.18
C VAL A 578 0.04 28.38 -12.55
N ASN A 579 -0.87 29.29 -12.19
CA ASN A 579 -2.19 28.84 -11.75
C ASN A 579 -3.35 29.60 -12.41
N PRO A 580 -4.03 29.01 -13.42
CA PRO A 580 -5.35 29.44 -13.84
C PRO A 580 -6.34 28.93 -12.81
N ASP A 581 -6.48 29.62 -11.67
CA ASP A 581 -7.58 29.30 -10.76
C ASP A 581 -8.89 29.48 -11.53
N SER A 582 -9.54 28.33 -11.70
CA SER A 582 -10.73 28.10 -12.47
C SER A 582 -11.86 29.03 -12.07
N VAL A 583 -12.51 29.57 -13.10
CA VAL A 583 -13.80 30.29 -13.11
C VAL A 583 -14.60 30.19 -11.80
N PRO A 584 -14.97 31.31 -11.17
CA PRO A 584 -15.86 31.28 -10.01
C PRO A 584 -17.19 30.63 -10.42
N ARG A 585 -17.49 29.46 -9.87
CA ARG A 585 -18.79 28.80 -10.02
C ARG A 585 -19.62 29.09 -8.79
N LEU A 586 -20.91 29.33 -9.01
CA LEU A 586 -21.87 29.69 -7.96
C LEU A 586 -21.84 28.65 -6.83
N PRO A 587 -21.90 29.09 -5.55
CA PRO A 587 -21.97 28.18 -4.43
C PRO A 587 -23.21 27.29 -4.54
N PHE A 588 -23.05 26.02 -4.22
CA PHE A 588 -24.16 25.08 -4.16
C PHE A 588 -25.20 25.55 -3.13
N PRO A 589 -26.50 25.37 -3.40
CA PRO A 589 -27.50 25.50 -2.34
C PRO A 589 -27.14 24.53 -1.19
N ASN A 590 -27.07 25.04 0.04
CA ASN A 590 -26.69 24.23 1.20
C ASN A 590 -27.75 23.17 1.57
N GLN A 591 -28.98 23.27 1.04
CA GLN A 591 -30.10 22.40 1.36
C GLN A 591 -31.02 22.20 0.14
N TYR A 592 -31.20 20.95 -0.25
CA TYR A 592 -32.07 20.50 -1.34
C TYR A 592 -33.39 19.96 -0.80
N VAL A 593 -33.34 19.13 0.24
CA VAL A 593 -34.51 18.62 0.94
C VAL A 593 -35.29 19.79 1.53
N SER A 594 -36.62 19.76 1.39
CA SER A 594 -37.58 20.80 1.80
C SER A 594 -37.56 22.10 0.98
N ASN A 595 -36.43 22.48 0.37
CA ASN A 595 -36.30 23.73 -0.40
C ASN A 595 -36.45 23.53 -1.91
N ARG A 596 -36.22 22.31 -2.40
CA ARG A 596 -36.29 21.97 -3.82
C ARG A 596 -37.01 20.65 -4.02
N VAL A 597 -37.77 20.56 -5.11
CA VAL A 597 -38.34 19.31 -5.61
C VAL A 597 -37.98 19.22 -7.08
N ARG A 598 -37.14 18.25 -7.45
CA ARG A 598 -36.83 18.01 -8.86
C ARG A 598 -38.01 17.35 -9.55
N CYS A 599 -37.99 17.33 -10.88
CA CYS A 599 -39.06 16.72 -11.64
C CYS A 599 -39.21 15.22 -11.37
N TRP A 600 -40.39 14.80 -10.92
CA TRP A 600 -40.72 13.38 -10.76
C TRP A 600 -41.19 12.72 -12.08
N ASN A 601 -41.58 13.51 -13.09
CA ASN A 601 -42.04 13.06 -14.41
C ASN A 601 -41.10 13.55 -15.52
N ALA A 602 -39.84 13.17 -15.47
CA ALA A 602 -38.94 13.50 -16.56
C ALA A 602 -39.37 12.71 -17.83
N VAL A 603 -39.70 13.45 -18.90
CA VAL A 603 -40.39 13.00 -20.14
C VAL A 603 -39.89 11.64 -20.68
N LYS A 604 -40.70 10.84 -21.37
CA LYS A 604 -40.25 9.55 -21.97
C LYS A 604 -39.01 9.67 -22.88
N SER A 605 -38.82 10.79 -23.57
CA SER A 605 -37.59 11.11 -24.32
C SER A 605 -36.35 11.22 -23.41
N PHE A 606 -36.53 11.62 -22.16
CA PHE A 606 -35.50 11.69 -21.12
C PHE A 606 -34.95 10.33 -20.68
N GLN A 607 -35.75 9.27 -20.66
CA GLN A 607 -35.22 7.91 -20.43
C GLN A 607 -34.30 7.45 -21.57
N THR A 608 -34.53 7.95 -22.78
CA THR A 608 -33.65 7.73 -23.94
C THR A 608 -32.37 8.55 -23.81
N ILE A 609 -32.46 9.79 -23.31
CA ILE A 609 -31.30 10.65 -23.00
C ILE A 609 -30.47 10.08 -21.83
N LEU A 610 -31.09 9.57 -20.77
CA LEU A 610 -30.42 8.86 -19.67
C LEU A 610 -29.75 7.55 -20.12
N LYS A 611 -30.27 6.92 -21.18
CA LYS A 611 -29.66 5.75 -21.83
C LYS A 611 -28.49 6.15 -22.75
N SER A 612 -28.60 7.26 -23.49
CA SER A 612 -27.55 7.75 -24.40
C SER A 612 -26.41 8.46 -23.66
N ALA A 613 -26.68 9.18 -22.58
CA ALA A 613 -25.68 9.84 -21.73
C ALA A 613 -24.67 8.85 -21.10
N LYS A 614 -24.98 7.54 -21.11
CA LYS A 614 -24.08 6.45 -20.70
C LYS A 614 -23.14 5.93 -21.79
N GLN A 615 -23.34 6.26 -23.07
CA GLN A 615 -22.55 5.63 -24.14
C GLN A 615 -21.16 6.27 -24.34
N ASP A 616 -20.97 7.55 -23.99
CA ASP A 616 -19.73 8.26 -24.37
C ASP A 616 -18.94 8.92 -23.22
N ARG A 617 -19.43 8.95 -21.98
CA ARG A 617 -18.65 9.54 -20.88
C ARG A 617 -17.89 8.47 -20.09
N PRO A 618 -16.54 8.41 -20.15
CA PRO A 618 -15.80 7.80 -19.07
C PRO A 618 -16.21 8.50 -17.78
N LEU A 619 -16.37 7.74 -16.69
CA LEU A 619 -16.82 8.22 -15.38
C LEU A 619 -15.76 9.11 -14.68
N ILE A 620 -15.10 9.99 -15.45
CA ILE A 620 -14.23 11.05 -14.95
C ILE A 620 -15.18 12.19 -14.56
N LEU A 621 -15.67 12.12 -13.35
CA LEU A 621 -16.42 13.22 -12.75
C LEU A 621 -15.41 14.25 -12.24
N SER A 622 -15.69 15.51 -12.53
CA SER A 622 -14.90 16.62 -11.99
C SER A 622 -15.04 16.66 -10.46
N PRO A 623 -14.04 17.18 -9.71
CA PRO A 623 -14.15 17.37 -8.27
C PRO A 623 -15.43 18.11 -7.86
N PHE A 624 -15.82 19.11 -8.66
CA PHE A 624 -17.06 19.86 -8.50
C PHE A 624 -18.31 18.96 -8.51
N GLU A 625 -18.43 18.09 -9.51
CA GLU A 625 -19.56 17.15 -9.62
C GLU A 625 -19.59 16.16 -8.44
N SER A 626 -18.42 15.72 -7.98
CA SER A 626 -18.30 14.86 -6.79
C SER A 626 -18.77 15.56 -5.51
N ARG A 627 -18.37 16.83 -5.30
CA ARG A 627 -18.80 17.65 -4.15
C ARG A 627 -20.28 17.97 -4.20
N PHE A 628 -20.82 18.27 -5.38
CA PHE A 628 -22.26 18.45 -5.57
C PHE A 628 -23.06 17.23 -5.11
N ILE A 629 -22.71 16.05 -5.62
CA ILE A 629 -23.39 14.79 -5.25
C ILE A 629 -23.23 14.53 -3.75
N SER A 630 -22.04 14.72 -3.19
CA SER A 630 -21.78 14.58 -1.76
C SER A 630 -22.68 15.48 -0.91
N ASN A 631 -22.87 16.74 -1.29
CA ASN A 631 -23.73 17.68 -0.58
C ASN A 631 -25.20 17.24 -0.61
N VAL A 632 -25.71 16.87 -1.80
CA VAL A 632 -27.10 16.42 -1.95
C VAL A 632 -27.35 15.14 -1.16
N VAL A 633 -26.43 14.17 -1.24
CA VAL A 633 -26.52 12.89 -0.53
C VAL A 633 -26.45 13.09 0.98
N THR A 634 -25.58 13.99 1.48
CA THR A 634 -25.50 14.32 2.91
C THR A 634 -26.82 14.92 3.42
N ASP A 635 -27.46 15.77 2.61
CA ASP A 635 -28.76 16.36 2.95
C ASP A 635 -29.92 15.34 2.90
N LEU A 636 -29.88 14.38 1.96
CA LEU A 636 -30.84 13.27 1.93
C LEU A 636 -30.69 12.34 3.14
N GLU A 637 -29.45 12.05 3.55
CA GLU A 637 -29.13 11.21 4.72
C GLU A 637 -29.57 11.88 6.03
N SER A 638 -29.30 13.18 6.20
CA SER A 638 -29.68 13.93 7.41
C SER A 638 -31.20 13.99 7.63
N HIS A 639 -31.98 13.91 6.55
CA HIS A 639 -33.44 13.86 6.58
C HIS A 639 -34.03 12.44 6.57
N GLY A 640 -33.20 11.40 6.65
CA GLY A 640 -33.63 10.00 6.70
C GLY A 640 -34.27 9.48 5.41
N VAL A 641 -33.99 10.13 4.26
CA VAL A 641 -34.47 9.69 2.93
C VAL A 641 -33.66 8.47 2.46
N ILE A 642 -32.38 8.45 2.82
CA ILE A 642 -31.42 7.39 2.52
C ILE A 642 -30.61 7.06 3.77
N THR A 643 -29.97 5.90 3.79
CA THR A 643 -29.05 5.48 4.84
C THR A 643 -27.78 4.93 4.23
N ARG A 644 -26.61 5.35 4.74
CA ARG A 644 -25.31 4.86 4.31
C ARG A 644 -25.07 3.42 4.77
N ILE A 645 -24.43 2.63 3.91
CA ILE A 645 -24.08 1.24 4.18
C ILE A 645 -22.58 1.16 4.50
N SER A 646 -22.23 0.48 5.59
CA SER A 646 -20.86 0.30 6.07
C SER A 646 -20.15 -0.91 5.48
N GLU A 647 -20.89 -1.83 4.88
CA GLU A 647 -20.38 -3.05 4.24
C GLU A 647 -20.63 -3.01 2.74
N TYR A 648 -19.82 -3.77 2.00
CA TYR A 648 -19.97 -3.82 0.54
C TYR A 648 -21.22 -4.60 0.15
N GLU A 649 -22.18 -3.89 -0.44
CA GLU A 649 -23.34 -4.47 -1.13
C GLU A 649 -23.31 -4.03 -2.59
N ARG A 650 -23.66 -4.91 -3.53
CA ARG A 650 -23.57 -4.57 -4.96
C ARG A 650 -24.53 -3.42 -5.33
N PRO A 651 -24.05 -2.27 -5.83
CA PRO A 651 -24.91 -1.15 -6.22
C PRO A 651 -25.63 -1.40 -7.55
N TYR A 652 -26.81 -0.80 -7.72
CA TYR A 652 -27.65 -0.94 -8.92
C TYR A 652 -27.53 0.24 -9.89
N THR A 653 -27.15 1.41 -9.39
CA THR A 653 -27.06 2.65 -10.16
C THR A 653 -26.04 3.61 -9.58
N LEU A 654 -25.66 4.60 -10.39
CA LEU A 654 -24.88 5.76 -10.03
C LEU A 654 -25.73 7.02 -10.29
N PRO A 655 -25.59 8.09 -9.48
CA PRO A 655 -26.26 9.36 -9.72
C PRO A 655 -25.68 10.05 -10.97
N ILE A 656 -26.55 10.76 -11.69
CA ILE A 656 -26.26 11.52 -12.91
C ILE A 656 -26.71 12.96 -12.67
N ILE A 657 -25.83 13.92 -12.95
CA ILE A 657 -26.11 15.35 -12.76
C ILE A 657 -26.70 15.93 -14.04
N MET A 658 -27.79 16.69 -13.91
CA MET A 658 -28.40 17.43 -15.01
C MET A 658 -28.93 18.77 -14.53
N SER A 659 -28.75 19.82 -15.34
CA SER A 659 -29.23 21.15 -15.01
C SER A 659 -30.75 21.27 -15.18
N GLY A 660 -31.40 21.89 -14.22
CA GLY A 660 -32.81 22.25 -14.22
C GLY A 660 -33.10 23.47 -15.08
N THR A 661 -34.37 23.69 -15.42
CA THR A 661 -34.85 24.85 -16.19
C THR A 661 -34.63 26.19 -15.48
N ASP A 662 -34.36 26.15 -14.18
CA ASP A 662 -34.02 27.31 -13.35
C ASP A 662 -32.51 27.56 -13.22
N GLY A 663 -31.68 26.76 -13.90
CA GLY A 663 -30.23 26.88 -13.91
C GLY A 663 -29.50 26.16 -12.77
N TYR A 664 -30.20 25.54 -11.81
CA TYR A 664 -29.60 24.74 -10.75
C TYR A 664 -29.48 23.27 -11.15
N ASP A 665 -28.43 22.59 -10.69
CA ASP A 665 -28.20 21.17 -10.98
C ASP A 665 -29.06 20.23 -10.12
N ASP A 666 -29.43 19.09 -10.69
CA ASP A 666 -30.21 18.04 -10.04
C ASP A 666 -29.59 16.65 -10.26
N ILE A 667 -29.80 15.73 -9.31
CA ILE A 667 -29.36 14.33 -9.43
C ILE A 667 -30.49 13.41 -9.89
N TYR A 668 -30.16 12.47 -10.78
CA TYR A 668 -31.06 11.47 -11.34
C TYR A 668 -30.41 10.08 -11.31
N PHE A 669 -31.23 9.04 -11.25
CA PHE A 669 -30.78 7.66 -11.14
C PHE A 669 -31.27 6.83 -12.33
N ASN A 670 -30.42 5.94 -12.85
CA ASN A 670 -30.74 5.09 -14.00
C ASN A 670 -30.64 3.61 -13.62
N TYR A 671 -31.77 3.05 -13.21
CA TYR A 671 -31.92 1.65 -12.88
C TYR A 671 -32.10 0.79 -14.14
N LYS A 672 -31.28 -0.26 -14.26
CA LYS A 672 -31.43 -1.31 -15.29
C LYS A 672 -32.07 -2.54 -14.65
N PHE A 673 -33.35 -2.79 -14.91
CA PHE A 673 -34.01 -4.02 -14.43
C PHE A 673 -33.93 -5.14 -15.47
N THR A 674 -33.92 -6.39 -15.00
CA THR A 674 -34.18 -7.55 -15.85
C THR A 674 -35.68 -7.67 -16.12
N SER A 675 -36.05 -8.24 -17.26
CA SER A 675 -37.44 -8.38 -17.75
C SER A 675 -38.42 -9.14 -16.83
N SER A 676 -37.94 -9.71 -15.72
CA SER A 676 -38.72 -10.38 -14.67
C SER A 676 -39.32 -9.39 -13.66
N VAL A 677 -38.57 -8.37 -13.22
CA VAL A 677 -39.06 -7.32 -12.30
C VAL A 677 -40.05 -6.41 -13.03
N GLU A 678 -39.74 -6.07 -14.28
CA GLU A 678 -40.63 -5.30 -15.16
C GLU A 678 -41.99 -6.02 -15.36
N ARG A 679 -41.99 -7.35 -15.50
CA ARG A 679 -43.22 -8.14 -15.72
C ARG A 679 -44.17 -8.16 -14.51
N ASN A 680 -43.65 -8.23 -13.29
CA ASN A 680 -44.49 -8.26 -12.09
C ASN A 680 -45.14 -6.90 -11.77
N ILE A 681 -44.54 -5.80 -12.23
CA ILE A 681 -44.99 -4.42 -11.92
C ILE A 681 -45.79 -3.81 -13.08
N SER A 682 -45.63 -4.30 -14.32
CA SER A 682 -46.40 -3.84 -15.51
C SER A 682 -47.92 -4.03 -15.40
N ASN A 683 -48.39 -4.82 -14.43
CA ASN A 683 -49.82 -5.00 -14.15
C ASN A 683 -50.43 -3.85 -13.30
N LEU A 684 -49.62 -2.93 -12.78
CA LEU A 684 -50.06 -1.76 -12.01
C LEU A 684 -50.20 -0.55 -12.92
N ASN A 685 -51.39 -0.35 -13.49
CA ASN A 685 -51.75 0.89 -14.16
C ASN A 685 -52.94 1.53 -13.41
N PRO A 686 -52.70 2.14 -12.23
CA PRO A 686 -53.79 2.69 -11.43
C PRO A 686 -54.52 3.78 -12.20
N PRO A 687 -55.86 3.86 -12.07
CA PRO A 687 -56.61 4.93 -12.71
C PRO A 687 -56.14 6.27 -12.13
N ARG A 688 -55.66 7.16 -13.00
CA ARG A 688 -55.40 8.56 -12.66
C ARG A 688 -56.72 9.30 -12.83
N ARG A 689 -57.34 9.71 -11.72
CA ARG A 689 -58.57 10.51 -11.76
C ARG A 689 -58.29 11.86 -12.43
N ASN A 690 -59.26 12.40 -13.14
CA ASN A 690 -59.15 13.76 -13.67
C ASN A 690 -59.62 14.74 -12.60
N LEU A 691 -58.72 15.61 -12.12
CA LEU A 691 -59.02 16.60 -11.08
C LEU A 691 -60.18 17.53 -11.48
N LEU A 692 -60.28 17.90 -12.76
CA LEU A 692 -61.35 18.74 -13.28
C LEU A 692 -62.70 18.02 -13.27
N GLU A 693 -62.74 16.77 -13.71
CA GLU A 693 -63.99 15.97 -13.70
C GLU A 693 -64.45 15.66 -12.27
N PHE A 694 -63.50 15.39 -11.36
CA PHE A 694 -63.80 15.25 -9.94
C PHE A 694 -64.45 16.51 -9.36
N SER A 695 -63.87 17.70 -9.60
CA SER A 695 -64.44 18.96 -9.12
C SER A 695 -65.80 19.29 -9.75
N LYS A 696 -66.00 18.99 -11.05
CA LYS A 696 -67.29 19.13 -11.73
C LYS A 696 -68.36 18.27 -11.08
N ALA A 697 -68.06 16.99 -10.85
CA ALA A 697 -68.98 16.05 -10.20
C ALA A 697 -69.35 16.54 -8.80
N TYR A 698 -68.36 16.94 -8.00
CA TYR A 698 -68.59 17.47 -6.65
C TYR A 698 -69.45 18.75 -6.64
N LYS A 699 -69.20 19.69 -7.55
CA LYS A 699 -69.98 20.95 -7.65
C LYS A 699 -71.44 20.71 -8.08
N ARG A 700 -71.68 19.70 -8.92
CA ARG A 700 -73.03 19.33 -9.34
C ARG A 700 -73.85 18.82 -8.16
N ASP A 701 -73.22 18.03 -7.30
CA ASP A 701 -73.88 17.42 -6.14
C ASP A 701 -73.98 18.43 -4.97
N HIS A 702 -73.07 19.42 -4.91
CA HIS A 702 -73.05 20.49 -3.91
C HIS A 702 -72.88 21.90 -4.55
N PRO A 703 -73.97 22.60 -4.90
CA PRO A 703 -73.92 23.88 -5.63
C PRO A 703 -73.14 25.00 -4.92
N ASN A 704 -73.11 24.99 -3.58
CA ASN A 704 -72.40 26.00 -2.77
C ASN A 704 -70.94 25.64 -2.47
N ALA A 705 -70.43 24.56 -3.06
CA ALA A 705 -69.10 24.05 -2.75
C ALA A 705 -67.98 25.05 -3.04
N VAL A 706 -66.96 25.00 -2.18
CA VAL A 706 -65.70 25.73 -2.29
C VAL A 706 -64.55 24.76 -2.53
N PHE A 707 -63.55 25.20 -3.28
CA PHE A 707 -62.44 24.39 -3.76
C PHE A 707 -61.10 25.05 -3.47
N ALA A 708 -60.10 24.24 -3.15
CA ALA A 708 -58.71 24.68 -3.09
C ALA A 708 -57.80 23.67 -3.79
N LYS A 709 -56.81 24.20 -4.50
CA LYS A 709 -55.67 23.43 -5.02
C LYS A 709 -54.56 23.46 -3.98
N GLY A 710 -54.18 22.29 -3.51
CA GLY A 710 -53.08 22.04 -2.58
C GLY A 710 -52.15 20.94 -3.09
N ARG A 711 -51.17 20.56 -2.26
CA ARG A 711 -50.16 19.52 -2.58
C ARG A 711 -49.93 18.65 -1.39
N ILE A 712 -49.47 17.45 -1.68
CA ILE A 712 -48.61 16.73 -0.77
C ILE A 712 -47.15 17.18 -0.95
N ASN A 713 -46.47 17.47 0.15
CA ASN A 713 -45.05 17.74 0.11
C ASN A 713 -44.29 16.42 0.00
N VAL A 714 -43.35 16.39 -0.94
CA VAL A 714 -42.52 15.23 -1.26
C VAL A 714 -41.07 15.52 -0.91
N HIS A 715 -40.22 14.49 -0.86
CA HIS A 715 -38.79 14.71 -0.73
C HIS A 715 -38.21 15.26 -2.04
N TYR A 716 -36.99 15.80 -1.98
CA TYR A 716 -36.32 16.40 -3.12
C TYR A 716 -36.37 15.54 -4.40
N CYS A 717 -36.11 14.24 -4.27
CA CYS A 717 -36.00 13.29 -5.38
C CYS A 717 -36.75 11.96 -5.15
N ALA A 718 -37.66 11.93 -4.17
CA ALA A 718 -38.34 10.72 -3.74
C ALA A 718 -39.77 10.99 -3.24
N TRP A 719 -40.62 9.98 -3.39
CA TRP A 719 -41.99 9.99 -2.87
C TRP A 719 -41.95 9.85 -1.35
N PRO A 720 -42.89 10.47 -0.60
CA PRO A 720 -43.01 10.34 0.85
C PRO A 720 -43.64 8.99 1.21
N LEU A 721 -43.06 7.90 0.71
CA LEU A 721 -43.56 6.55 0.85
C LEU A 721 -42.38 5.63 1.24
N PRO A 722 -42.49 4.84 2.32
CA PRO A 722 -41.45 3.90 2.69
C PRO A 722 -41.11 2.93 1.54
N MET A 723 -39.84 2.55 1.45
CA MET A 723 -39.37 1.64 0.41
C MET A 723 -40.07 0.27 0.52
N PRO A 724 -40.75 -0.20 -0.54
CA PRO A 724 -41.41 -1.51 -0.50
C PRO A 724 -40.42 -2.66 -0.30
N ALA A 725 -40.83 -3.70 0.42
CA ALA A 725 -39.96 -4.85 0.77
C ALA A 725 -39.25 -5.49 -0.43
N HIS A 726 -39.95 -5.59 -1.57
CA HIS A 726 -39.41 -6.18 -2.81
C HIS A 726 -38.36 -5.30 -3.52
N PHE A 727 -38.14 -4.06 -3.06
CA PHE A 727 -37.14 -3.13 -3.58
C PHE A 727 -36.08 -2.74 -2.54
N GLN A 728 -36.07 -3.34 -1.35
CA GLN A 728 -35.14 -2.97 -0.27
C GLN A 728 -33.66 -3.16 -0.63
N SER A 729 -33.35 -4.02 -1.61
CA SER A 729 -32.00 -4.26 -2.12
C SER A 729 -31.52 -3.23 -3.17
N LEU A 730 -32.31 -2.19 -3.48
CA LEU A 730 -31.92 -1.21 -4.49
C LEU A 730 -31.02 -0.12 -3.89
N HIS A 731 -29.73 -0.38 -3.95
CA HIS A 731 -28.69 0.56 -3.52
C HIS A 731 -28.14 1.39 -4.68
N PHE A 732 -27.60 2.56 -4.37
CA PHE A 732 -26.80 3.33 -5.32
C PHE A 732 -25.42 3.61 -4.74
N GLU A 733 -24.45 3.75 -5.63
CA GLU A 733 -23.09 4.14 -5.31
C GLU A 733 -22.88 5.63 -5.67
N THR A 734 -22.14 6.37 -4.85
CA THR A 734 -21.65 7.70 -5.21
C THR A 734 -20.35 7.58 -6.01
N PRO A 735 -19.97 8.60 -6.80
CA PRO A 735 -18.70 8.60 -7.56
C PRO A 735 -17.45 8.32 -6.73
N GLU A 736 -17.47 8.72 -5.47
CA GLU A 736 -16.38 8.52 -4.51
C GLU A 736 -16.26 7.04 -4.10
N GLY A 737 -17.32 6.25 -4.25
CA GLY A 737 -17.38 4.83 -3.89
C GLY A 737 -18.20 4.53 -2.64
N ARG A 738 -19.05 5.44 -2.17
CA ARG A 738 -19.92 5.20 -0.99
C ARG A 738 -21.24 4.59 -1.41
N ILE A 739 -21.83 3.74 -0.58
CA ILE A 739 -23.09 3.06 -0.90
C ILE A 739 -24.21 3.55 0.01
N TYR A 740 -25.37 3.81 -0.59
CA TYR A 740 -26.56 4.27 0.10
C TYR A 740 -27.76 3.40 -0.26
N ARG A 741 -28.57 3.11 0.76
CA ARG A 741 -29.88 2.47 0.65
C ARG A 741 -30.97 3.53 0.70
N TRP A 742 -32.01 3.33 -0.11
CA TRP A 742 -33.23 4.13 -0.06
C TRP A 742 -34.14 3.67 1.09
N GLU A 743 -34.53 4.60 1.96
CA GLU A 743 -35.54 4.36 3.00
C GLU A 743 -36.96 4.72 2.50
N VAL A 744 -37.02 5.57 1.47
CA VAL A 744 -38.25 5.96 0.77
C VAL A 744 -38.16 5.69 -0.73
N LEU A 745 -39.31 5.60 -1.39
CA LEU A 745 -39.42 5.25 -2.81
C LEU A 745 -38.87 6.38 -3.72
N PRO A 746 -37.76 6.18 -4.47
CA PRO A 746 -37.20 7.20 -5.34
C PRO A 746 -38.05 7.45 -6.59
N PHE A 747 -38.00 8.67 -7.16
CA PHE A 747 -38.78 9.02 -8.36
C PHE A 747 -38.39 8.21 -9.59
N ASP A 748 -37.09 7.98 -9.81
CA ASP A 748 -36.59 7.40 -11.06
C ASP A 748 -36.74 5.87 -11.15
N LEU A 749 -37.22 5.23 -10.07
CA LEU A 749 -37.54 3.82 -10.12
C LEU A 749 -38.70 3.62 -11.12
N PRO A 750 -38.54 2.73 -12.13
CA PRO A 750 -39.60 2.44 -13.07
C PRO A 750 -40.91 2.10 -12.36
N LEU A 751 -41.99 2.75 -12.78
CA LEU A 751 -43.34 2.58 -12.23
C LEU A 751 -43.53 3.06 -10.77
N ALA A 752 -42.56 3.77 -10.18
CA ALA A 752 -42.71 4.36 -8.85
C ALA A 752 -43.92 5.30 -8.74
N SER A 753 -44.17 6.12 -9.76
CA SER A 753 -45.35 6.98 -9.82
C SER A 753 -46.66 6.19 -9.84
N CYS A 754 -46.69 5.03 -10.51
CA CYS A 754 -47.83 4.12 -10.49
C CYS A 754 -48.03 3.50 -9.11
N TYR A 755 -46.96 3.05 -8.46
CA TYR A 755 -47.04 2.51 -7.11
C TYR A 755 -47.56 3.56 -6.11
N TRP A 756 -46.97 4.76 -6.15
CA TRP A 756 -47.42 5.93 -5.39
C TRP A 756 -48.91 6.23 -5.62
N GLN A 757 -49.34 6.38 -6.88
CA GLN A 757 -50.73 6.69 -7.20
C GLN A 757 -51.70 5.60 -6.73
N SER A 758 -51.28 4.34 -6.72
CA SER A 758 -52.12 3.22 -6.25
C SER A 758 -52.40 3.34 -4.74
N ILE A 759 -51.40 3.71 -3.95
CA ILE A 759 -51.54 3.96 -2.51
C ILE A 759 -52.41 5.19 -2.26
N VAL A 760 -52.17 6.28 -2.99
CA VAL A 760 -52.97 7.50 -2.91
C VAL A 760 -54.44 7.23 -3.25
N ASN A 761 -54.71 6.45 -4.30
CA ASN A 761 -56.08 6.10 -4.66
C ASN A 761 -56.79 5.40 -3.50
N ARG A 762 -56.16 4.36 -2.95
CA ARG A 762 -56.73 3.57 -1.86
C ARG A 762 -56.91 4.36 -0.57
N GLU A 763 -55.98 5.24 -0.22
CA GLU A 763 -55.97 5.91 1.09
C GLU A 763 -56.67 7.27 1.07
N ILE A 764 -56.68 7.99 -0.05
CA ILE A 764 -57.30 9.31 -0.18
C ILE A 764 -58.49 9.24 -1.13
N ASN A 765 -58.27 8.95 -2.41
CA ASN A 765 -59.29 9.19 -3.43
C ASN A 765 -60.54 8.30 -3.25
N ASP A 766 -60.37 7.07 -2.79
CA ASP A 766 -61.47 6.11 -2.59
C ASP A 766 -62.14 6.28 -1.21
N LYS A 767 -61.47 6.90 -0.24
CA LYS A 767 -61.97 7.05 1.15
C LYS A 767 -62.54 8.43 1.45
N LEU A 768 -62.01 9.48 0.81
CA LEU A 768 -62.38 10.86 1.05
C LEU A 768 -63.15 11.39 -0.17
N PRO A 769 -64.49 11.51 -0.11
CA PRO A 769 -65.29 11.98 -1.25
C PRO A 769 -65.01 13.45 -1.60
N PHE A 770 -64.46 14.22 -0.66
CA PHE A 770 -64.16 15.63 -0.79
C PHE A 770 -62.70 15.93 -1.20
N ALA A 771 -61.84 14.91 -1.35
CA ALA A 771 -60.44 15.10 -1.70
C ALA A 771 -60.02 14.21 -2.89
N CYS A 772 -59.26 14.77 -3.82
CA CYS A 772 -58.69 14.01 -4.93
C CYS A 772 -57.24 14.41 -5.14
N LEU A 773 -56.34 13.43 -5.09
CA LEU A 773 -54.90 13.60 -5.25
C LEU A 773 -54.41 12.80 -6.47
N VAL A 774 -53.74 13.49 -7.37
CA VAL A 774 -53.13 12.94 -8.58
C VAL A 774 -51.65 13.33 -8.59
N ASP A 775 -50.79 12.33 -8.58
CA ASP A 775 -49.34 12.44 -8.38
C ASP A 775 -49.02 13.25 -7.12
N THR A 776 -48.69 14.53 -7.23
CA THR A 776 -48.39 15.42 -6.09
C THR A 776 -49.48 16.47 -5.85
N THR A 777 -50.43 16.60 -6.78
CA THR A 777 -51.41 17.69 -6.81
C THR A 777 -52.70 17.22 -6.15
N LEU A 778 -53.18 18.00 -5.20
CA LEU A 778 -54.36 17.71 -4.40
C LEU A 778 -55.43 18.77 -4.67
N VAL A 779 -56.67 18.34 -4.83
CA VAL A 779 -57.85 19.20 -4.75
C VAL A 779 -58.64 18.83 -3.52
N VAL A 780 -58.94 19.83 -2.69
CA VAL A 780 -59.81 19.69 -1.52
C VAL A 780 -61.08 20.49 -1.75
N CYS A 781 -62.22 19.87 -1.48
CA CYS A 781 -63.54 20.44 -1.60
C CYS A 781 -64.22 20.52 -0.24
N ALA A 782 -65.15 21.44 -0.08
CA ALA A 782 -66.09 21.47 1.04
C ALA A 782 -67.45 21.95 0.51
N GLU A 783 -68.54 21.52 1.15
CA GLU A 783 -69.89 21.90 0.73
C GLU A 783 -70.16 23.41 0.89
N ASN A 784 -69.51 24.00 1.89
CA ASN A 784 -69.51 25.42 2.23
C ASN A 784 -68.28 25.73 3.11
N ARG A 785 -68.08 26.99 3.51
CA ARG A 785 -66.93 27.37 4.36
C ARG A 785 -67.00 26.78 5.78
N GLU A 786 -68.18 26.40 6.26
CA GLU A 786 -68.37 25.86 7.62
C GLU A 786 -67.90 24.40 7.75
N THR A 787 -68.08 23.60 6.70
CA THR A 787 -67.68 22.18 6.63
C THR A 787 -66.19 21.97 6.36
N LEU A 788 -65.48 23.05 6.02
CA LEU A 788 -64.08 23.04 5.61
C LEU A 788 -63.12 22.58 6.71
N GLY A 789 -63.37 22.99 7.97
CA GLY A 789 -62.55 22.57 9.11
C GLY A 789 -62.58 21.06 9.35
N THR A 790 -63.75 20.44 9.19
CA THR A 790 -63.95 18.99 9.34
C THR A 790 -63.20 18.21 8.25
N ASN A 791 -63.30 18.66 7.00
CA ASN A 791 -62.63 18.02 5.86
C ASN A 791 -61.10 18.11 5.97
N LEU A 792 -60.58 19.29 6.35
CA LEU A 792 -59.14 19.46 6.58
C LEU A 792 -58.63 18.64 7.76
N LYS A 793 -59.43 18.48 8.83
CA LYS A 793 -59.08 17.61 9.95
C LYS A 793 -58.99 16.16 9.51
N ALA A 794 -59.97 15.64 8.79
CA ALA A 794 -59.96 14.27 8.28
C ALA A 794 -58.76 14.00 7.34
N LEU A 795 -58.41 14.96 6.49
CA LEU A 795 -57.21 14.87 5.65
C LEU A 795 -55.91 14.92 6.49
N SER A 796 -55.86 15.78 7.50
CA SER A 796 -54.73 15.88 8.45
C SER A 796 -54.52 14.58 9.23
N ASP A 797 -55.60 13.90 9.62
CA ASP A 797 -55.54 12.62 10.33
C ASP A 797 -54.93 11.50 9.45
N ILE A 798 -55.28 11.47 8.15
CA ILE A 798 -54.59 10.59 7.18
C ILE A 798 -53.11 11.00 7.05
N GLY A 799 -52.83 12.31 6.97
CA GLY A 799 -51.47 12.83 6.93
C GLY A 799 -50.63 12.33 8.10
N LYS A 800 -51.13 12.44 9.33
CA LYS A 800 -50.47 11.95 10.55
C LYS A 800 -50.22 10.45 10.51
N LYS A 801 -51.20 9.67 10.05
CA LYS A 801 -51.09 8.20 9.95
C LYS A 801 -49.93 7.76 9.05
N PHE A 802 -49.74 8.44 7.92
CA PHE A 802 -48.72 8.08 6.92
C PHE A 802 -47.46 8.96 6.98
N LYS A 803 -47.38 9.89 7.94
CA LYS A 803 -46.35 10.93 8.02
C LYS A 803 -46.29 11.82 6.76
N TRP A 804 -47.43 12.03 6.10
CA TRP A 804 -47.56 12.94 4.97
C TRP A 804 -47.86 14.36 5.44
N SER A 805 -47.25 15.34 4.79
CA SER A 805 -47.57 16.75 5.00
C SER A 805 -48.20 17.33 3.74
N PHE A 806 -49.19 18.19 3.95
CA PHE A 806 -49.92 18.84 2.86
C PHE A 806 -49.75 20.36 2.95
N SER A 807 -49.56 21.01 1.81
CA SER A 807 -49.64 22.46 1.70
C SER A 807 -50.95 22.81 1.03
N ILE A 808 -51.89 23.31 1.84
CA ILE A 808 -53.25 23.68 1.44
C ILE A 808 -53.46 25.13 1.91
N PRO A 809 -54.15 25.98 1.14
CA PRO A 809 -54.47 27.34 1.58
C PRO A 809 -55.22 27.37 2.91
N ASP A 810 -54.93 28.37 3.73
CA ASP A 810 -55.62 28.60 5.01
C ASP A 810 -57.15 28.69 4.79
N PRO A 811 -57.98 28.08 5.65
CA PRO A 811 -59.45 28.23 5.67
C PRO A 811 -59.98 29.66 5.47
N SER A 812 -59.28 30.64 6.05
CA SER A 812 -59.63 32.05 6.01
C SER A 812 -59.17 32.76 4.72
N SER A 813 -58.40 32.07 3.87
CA SER A 813 -57.82 32.63 2.66
C SER A 813 -58.85 32.85 1.55
N ALA A 814 -58.63 33.90 0.76
CA ALA A 814 -59.33 34.15 -0.49
C ALA A 814 -59.02 33.10 -1.58
N SER A 815 -57.97 32.29 -1.39
CA SER A 815 -57.55 31.21 -2.31
C SER A 815 -58.54 30.04 -2.43
N TRP A 816 -59.57 30.00 -1.57
CA TRP A 816 -60.69 29.08 -1.69
C TRP A 816 -61.73 29.64 -2.66
N ALA A 817 -61.81 29.05 -3.85
CA ALA A 817 -62.65 29.51 -4.95
C ALA A 817 -63.99 28.77 -4.98
N THR A 818 -65.07 29.48 -5.30
CA THR A 818 -66.38 28.88 -5.59
C THR A 818 -66.47 28.34 -7.02
N ASP A 819 -65.65 28.89 -7.93
CA ASP A 819 -65.42 28.40 -9.29
C ASP A 819 -64.06 27.68 -9.38
N PHE A 820 -64.09 26.36 -9.51
CA PHE A 820 -62.88 25.52 -9.60
C PHE A 820 -62.04 25.77 -10.86
N ARG A 821 -62.58 26.42 -11.90
CA ARG A 821 -61.83 26.74 -13.14
C ARG A 821 -60.68 27.71 -12.88
N GLN A 822 -60.81 28.54 -11.85
CA GLN A 822 -59.80 29.53 -11.44
C GLN A 822 -58.56 28.87 -10.80
N LEU A 823 -58.64 27.59 -10.42
CA LEU A 823 -57.56 26.88 -9.73
C LEU A 823 -56.49 26.28 -10.66
N GLY A 824 -56.68 26.35 -11.99
CA GLY A 824 -55.70 25.80 -12.95
C GLY A 824 -55.46 24.30 -12.74
N LEU A 825 -56.53 23.51 -12.65
CA LEU A 825 -56.48 22.06 -12.35
C LEU A 825 -55.85 21.21 -13.47
N GLY A 826 -55.63 21.78 -14.66
CA GLY A 826 -54.93 21.12 -15.77
C GLY A 826 -53.42 21.07 -15.63
N ALA A 827 -52.81 21.93 -14.80
CA ALA A 827 -51.37 21.96 -14.56
C ALA A 827 -51.04 21.28 -13.23
N LEU A 828 -50.41 20.10 -13.29
CA LEU A 828 -49.95 19.38 -12.11
C LEU A 828 -48.64 19.98 -11.58
N TRP A 829 -48.37 19.78 -10.29
CA TRP A 829 -47.14 20.21 -9.65
C TRP A 829 -46.01 19.21 -9.83
N GLU A 830 -45.23 19.44 -10.89
CA GLU A 830 -44.24 18.46 -11.34
C GLU A 830 -42.83 18.63 -10.77
N GLY A 831 -42.55 19.73 -10.05
CA GLY A 831 -41.19 20.11 -9.63
C GLY A 831 -40.41 20.80 -10.76
N VAL A 832 -39.11 21.01 -10.56
CA VAL A 832 -38.24 21.66 -11.55
C VAL A 832 -37.85 20.68 -12.65
N ARG A 833 -38.20 21.02 -13.90
CA ARG A 833 -37.90 20.19 -15.08
C ARG A 833 -36.41 20.28 -15.46
N PRO A 834 -35.84 19.23 -16.07
CA PRO A 834 -34.49 19.31 -16.65
C PRO A 834 -34.48 20.26 -17.86
N ALA A 835 -33.44 21.08 -18.01
CA ALA A 835 -33.32 22.09 -19.07
C ALA A 835 -33.29 21.47 -20.49
N LEU A 836 -32.77 20.25 -20.62
CA LEU A 836 -32.77 19.49 -21.88
C LEU A 836 -34.18 19.18 -22.44
N ALA A 837 -35.23 19.28 -21.62
CA ALA A 837 -36.60 19.05 -22.08
C ALA A 837 -37.15 20.17 -22.99
N GLN A 838 -36.59 21.39 -22.94
CA GLN A 838 -37.09 22.52 -23.75
C GLN A 838 -36.67 22.45 -25.23
N ALA A 839 -35.60 21.71 -25.57
CA ALA A 839 -35.15 21.58 -26.95
C ALA A 839 -36.07 20.68 -27.80
N ILE A 840 -36.85 19.79 -27.18
CA ILE A 840 -37.70 18.82 -27.91
C ILE A 840 -39.14 19.34 -28.07
N ASP A 841 -39.64 20.15 -27.14
CA ASP A 841 -40.97 20.77 -27.27
C ASP A 841 -41.01 21.93 -28.30
N GLY A 842 -39.85 22.46 -28.71
CA GLY A 842 -39.76 23.52 -29.73
C GLY A 842 -39.87 23.03 -31.18
N ASP A 843 -39.54 21.76 -31.46
CA ASP A 843 -39.57 21.18 -32.81
C ASP A 843 -40.88 20.42 -33.12
N ALA A 844 -41.82 20.35 -32.16
CA ALA A 844 -43.18 19.86 -32.41
C ALA A 844 -44.15 20.98 -32.89
N ILE A 845 -43.65 22.20 -33.07
CA ILE A 845 -44.35 23.30 -33.73
C ILE A 845 -43.50 23.79 -34.91
N LYS A 846 -43.28 22.93 -35.91
CA LYS A 846 -43.02 23.30 -37.30
C LYS A 846 -43.52 22.23 -38.26
#